data_AF-A0A8C5CT53-F1
#
_entry.id   AF-A0A8C5CT53-F1
#
_cell.length_a   1.000
_cell.length_b   1.000
_cell.length_c   1.000
_cell.angle_alpha   90.00
_cell.angle_beta   90.00
_cell.angle_gamma   90.00
#
_symmetry.space_group_name_H-M   'P 1'
#
loop_
_entity.id
_entity.type
_entity.pdbx_description
1 polymer ?
#
loop_
_entity_poly.entity_id
_entity_poly.type
_entity_poly.pdbx_seq_one_letter_code
_entity_poly.pdbx_strand_id
1 'polypeptide(L)'
;MASQSSLSDLFPLQTQLDAALTEATTQTEKEKIVYEYLNKLEESGDLKISDFQPGLEWLNTEGPLSLEKELSGKVVVLDFFTYCCINCMHILPDLHRLENTHSVTDGLVIVGVHSAKFPNEKVLDNVRSAVLRYDIRHPVVNDGEARLWSDLEVTCWPTLVLLGPRGNLLFSLVGEGHRQRLPLLAGAALRYYGERGLLTPQGVGLKLYRDSLPPTLLSFPGKVAVDDGGGDHDGKRLAIADTGHHRILVVSSTGRLLHTVGGPGSGRRDGDLSEATFYAPQGVAMRGDLVYVADTENHLIRKIDLLTGRVTTIAGDGTQGTDKEGGAMGPQQPISSPWDVCLGTCNVLWVAMAGCHQIWALFLEDGALPKGSPSKAGTCVRWAGSGSEENRNNAYPHKAGFAQPSGLALAPGGPWSCLFVADSESSSVRSVALGDGAVKALVGGERDPMNLFAFGDVDGKAVDAKLQHPLGVAWAPQRSLLYVADSYNHKIKVVDPKSRQCRTLAGTGQCGDQVGPAFSESCFNEPGGLCVGPGGRVLYVADTNNHRITVLDLDTHTLSLVGNFPFVNHRPPGTLCTTRAPTLPKSAPHIKLAPVEVALGQRLSLELSLELPEGAKPTEDAPSFWRLSAEGNEWLLEGQSLGGAIVDVAAPVSVSPRLPRAPPPGVDPDLTPSLTLSVWVYFCVAAGGACMMKAASFCQPLHLLPARPGEGEGEAVTVAMTHALL
;
A
#
# COMPACT_ATOMS: atom_id res chain seq x y z
N MET A 1 36.19 -21.09 20.78
CA MET A 1 35.01 -20.23 20.60
C MET A 1 35.54 -18.81 20.60
N ALA A 2 35.63 -18.15 19.43
CA ALA A 2 36.02 -16.74 19.42
C ALA A 2 34.94 -15.97 20.18
N SER A 3 35.33 -15.08 21.10
CA SER A 3 34.38 -14.17 21.74
C SER A 3 33.80 -13.27 20.65
N GLN A 4 32.49 -13.38 20.41
CA GLN A 4 31.78 -12.54 19.46
C GLN A 4 31.60 -11.14 20.05
N SER A 5 31.81 -10.10 19.24
CA SER A 5 31.70 -8.71 19.68
C SER A 5 30.25 -8.22 19.66
N SER A 6 29.89 -7.31 20.57
CA SER A 6 28.60 -6.62 20.59
C SER A 6 28.77 -5.11 20.36
N LEU A 7 27.65 -4.37 20.25
CA LEU A 7 27.71 -2.92 20.13
C LEU A 7 28.34 -2.23 21.36
N SER A 8 28.32 -2.89 22.51
CA SER A 8 28.96 -2.41 23.74
C SER A 8 30.48 -2.24 23.58
N ASP A 9 31.12 -3.06 22.73
CA ASP A 9 32.56 -3.00 22.48
C ASP A 9 32.97 -1.73 21.69
N LEU A 10 32.07 -1.19 20.86
CA LEU A 10 32.29 0.05 20.10
C LEU A 10 32.14 1.31 20.98
N PHE A 11 31.29 1.24 22.00
CA PHE A 11 30.77 2.42 22.70
C PHE A 11 31.86 3.38 23.24
N PRO A 12 32.95 2.91 23.88
CA PRO A 12 33.97 3.81 24.40
C PRO A 12 34.71 4.62 23.32
N LEU A 13 34.99 4.00 22.18
CA LEU A 13 35.68 4.65 21.06
C LEU A 13 34.72 5.54 20.26
N GLN A 14 33.52 5.05 19.98
CA GLN A 14 32.55 5.79 19.19
C GLN A 14 32.05 7.05 19.92
N THR A 15 31.90 7.01 21.25
CA THR A 15 31.51 8.21 22.02
C THR A 15 32.57 9.33 21.91
N GLN A 16 33.85 8.99 21.81
CA GLN A 16 34.93 9.96 21.59
C GLN A 16 34.89 10.54 20.18
N LEU A 17 34.59 9.71 19.17
CA LEU A 17 34.34 10.16 17.81
C LEU A 17 33.19 11.17 17.75
N ASP A 18 32.08 10.86 18.42
CA ASP A 18 30.87 11.69 18.45
C ASP A 18 31.13 13.07 19.08
N ALA A 19 31.88 13.10 20.18
CA ALA A 19 32.30 14.35 20.81
C ALA A 19 33.16 15.20 19.85
N ALA A 20 34.16 14.59 19.22
CA ALA A 20 35.04 15.27 18.27
C ALA A 20 34.29 15.78 17.02
N LEU A 21 33.35 15.01 16.49
CA LEU A 21 32.53 15.42 15.34
C LEU A 21 31.59 16.59 15.64
N THR A 22 31.20 16.76 16.90
CA THR A 22 30.36 17.89 17.35
C THR A 22 31.15 19.20 17.38
N GLU A 23 32.45 19.12 17.70
CA GLU A 23 33.35 20.29 17.72
C GLU A 23 33.83 20.68 16.31
N ALA A 24 33.87 19.73 15.38
CA ALA A 24 34.35 19.95 14.01
C ALA A 24 33.41 20.83 13.18
N THR A 25 33.97 21.86 12.55
CA THR A 25 33.19 22.87 11.82
C THR A 25 33.19 22.66 10.31
N THR A 26 34.20 21.99 9.77
CA THR A 26 34.35 21.77 8.33
C THR A 26 34.17 20.30 7.95
N GLN A 27 33.72 20.05 6.72
CA GLN A 27 33.55 18.69 6.20
C GLN A 27 34.89 17.90 6.18
N THR A 28 35.97 18.56 5.76
CA THR A 28 37.31 17.94 5.70
C THR A 28 37.84 17.56 7.09
N GLU A 29 37.58 18.39 8.10
CA GLU A 29 37.93 18.08 9.49
C GLU A 29 37.16 16.87 10.00
N LYS A 30 35.84 16.83 9.76
CA LYS A 30 35.00 15.67 10.11
C LYS A 30 35.51 14.38 9.47
N GLU A 31 35.82 14.40 8.18
CA GLU A 31 36.37 13.24 7.47
C GLU A 31 37.71 12.79 8.04
N LYS A 32 38.59 13.72 8.41
CA LYS A 32 39.87 13.41 9.05
C LYS A 32 39.67 12.72 10.41
N ILE A 33 38.76 13.23 11.23
CA ILE A 33 38.43 12.65 12.55
C ILE A 33 37.92 11.21 12.38
N VAL A 34 37.02 10.96 11.43
CA VAL A 34 36.50 9.60 11.14
C VAL A 34 37.65 8.69 10.69
N TYR A 35 38.57 9.19 9.87
CA TYR A 35 39.71 8.41 9.40
C TYR A 35 40.69 8.04 10.52
N GLU A 36 40.95 8.96 11.45
CA GLU A 36 41.75 8.70 12.65
C GLU A 36 41.07 7.69 13.58
N TYR A 37 39.75 7.75 13.71
CA TYR A 37 38.97 6.75 14.42
C TYR A 37 39.12 5.35 13.79
N LEU A 38 38.98 5.23 12.47
CA LEU A 38 39.13 3.95 11.77
C LEU A 38 40.53 3.36 11.94
N ASN A 39 41.59 4.18 11.92
CA ASN A 39 42.94 3.71 12.25
C ASN A 39 43.05 3.14 13.65
N LYS A 40 42.53 3.85 14.66
CA LYS A 40 42.54 3.36 16.06
C LYS A 40 41.77 2.05 16.21
N LEU A 41 40.65 1.92 15.49
CA LEU A 41 39.82 0.73 15.53
C LEU A 41 40.57 -0.48 14.96
N GLU A 42 41.22 -0.33 13.79
CA GLU A 42 42.05 -1.38 13.19
C GLU A 42 43.26 -1.76 14.07
N GLU A 43 43.86 -0.80 14.79
CA GLU A 43 44.94 -1.07 15.75
C GLU A 43 44.46 -1.85 16.99
N SER A 44 43.22 -1.66 17.41
CA SER A 44 42.65 -2.30 18.60
C SER A 44 42.20 -3.76 18.41
N GLY A 45 42.17 -4.24 17.16
CA GLY A 45 41.76 -5.59 16.78
C GLY A 45 40.36 -5.67 16.17
N ASP A 46 40.10 -6.74 15.41
CA ASP A 46 38.85 -6.92 14.67
C ASP A 46 37.67 -7.28 15.60
N LEU A 47 36.74 -6.34 15.77
CA LEU A 47 35.45 -6.55 16.44
C LEU A 47 34.47 -7.28 15.50
N LYS A 48 34.68 -8.59 15.29
CA LYS A 48 33.83 -9.39 14.40
C LYS A 48 32.49 -9.76 15.03
N ILE A 49 31.45 -9.70 14.22
CA ILE A 49 30.10 -10.14 14.59
C ILE A 49 29.77 -11.52 14.06
N SER A 50 28.70 -12.12 14.58
CA SER A 50 28.09 -13.33 14.03
C SER A 50 27.59 -13.09 12.61
N ASP A 51 27.71 -14.12 11.76
CA ASP A 51 27.03 -14.15 10.48
C ASP A 51 25.51 -14.34 10.65
N PHE A 52 24.74 -14.12 9.57
CA PHE A 52 23.30 -14.40 9.56
C PHE A 52 23.03 -15.88 9.85
N GLN A 53 21.98 -16.15 10.63
CA GLN A 53 21.62 -17.52 10.96
C GLN A 53 21.26 -18.31 9.68
N PRO A 54 21.76 -19.56 9.53
CA PRO A 54 21.40 -20.38 8.39
C PRO A 54 19.90 -20.65 8.32
N GLY A 55 19.33 -20.62 7.12
CA GLY A 55 17.92 -20.95 6.87
C GLY A 55 16.94 -19.80 7.08
N LEU A 56 17.41 -18.59 7.40
CA LEU A 56 16.57 -17.39 7.35
C LEU A 56 16.10 -17.12 5.92
N GLU A 57 14.89 -16.57 5.80
CA GLU A 57 14.28 -16.22 4.53
C GLU A 57 14.74 -14.82 4.08
N TRP A 58 14.96 -14.66 2.78
CA TRP A 58 15.48 -13.42 2.19
C TRP A 58 14.56 -12.87 1.10
N LEU A 59 14.55 -11.54 0.99
CA LEU A 59 13.87 -10.77 -0.05
C LEU A 59 14.88 -9.89 -0.77
N ASN A 60 14.57 -9.52 -2.00
CA ASN A 60 15.40 -8.70 -2.88
C ASN A 60 16.78 -9.30 -3.23
N THR A 61 16.95 -10.61 -3.06
CA THR A 61 18.18 -11.35 -3.39
C THR A 61 17.88 -12.63 -4.18
N GLU A 62 18.88 -13.17 -4.89
CA GLU A 62 18.81 -14.47 -5.56
C GLU A 62 18.90 -15.64 -4.58
N GLY A 63 19.50 -15.42 -3.41
CA GLY A 63 19.65 -16.40 -2.34
C GLY A 63 20.11 -15.75 -1.03
N PRO A 64 20.33 -16.55 0.02
CA PRO A 64 20.83 -16.05 1.31
C PRO A 64 22.21 -15.39 1.17
N LEU A 65 22.43 -14.30 1.90
CA LEU A 65 23.73 -13.61 1.96
C LEU A 65 24.48 -13.98 3.24
N SER A 66 25.81 -14.02 3.16
CA SER A 66 26.73 -14.21 4.29
C SER A 66 27.77 -13.09 4.36
N LEU A 67 28.08 -12.63 5.58
CA LEU A 67 29.14 -11.66 5.86
C LEU A 67 30.53 -12.18 5.48
N GLU A 68 30.73 -13.50 5.55
CA GLU A 68 32.01 -14.15 5.26
C GLU A 68 32.17 -14.53 3.78
N LYS A 69 31.08 -14.50 3.00
CA LYS A 69 31.05 -14.92 1.60
C LYS A 69 30.58 -13.80 0.68
N GLU A 70 29.28 -13.70 0.42
CA GLU A 70 28.72 -12.80 -0.59
C GLU A 70 28.98 -11.32 -0.26
N LEU A 71 29.09 -10.98 1.03
CA LEU A 71 29.36 -9.62 1.50
C LEU A 71 30.83 -9.38 1.88
N SER A 72 31.70 -10.39 1.72
CA SER A 72 33.13 -10.24 2.00
C SER A 72 33.77 -9.22 1.05
N GLY A 73 34.53 -8.28 1.60
CA GLY A 73 35.12 -7.17 0.85
C GLY A 73 34.16 -6.00 0.61
N LYS A 74 33.05 -5.91 1.36
CA LYS A 74 32.09 -4.79 1.28
C LYS A 74 32.04 -4.02 2.60
N VAL A 75 31.81 -2.71 2.51
CA VAL A 75 31.21 -1.99 3.62
C VAL A 75 29.73 -2.35 3.65
N VAL A 76 29.24 -2.82 4.79
CA VAL A 76 27.84 -3.25 4.93
C VAL A 76 27.13 -2.33 5.92
N VAL A 77 25.94 -1.85 5.57
CA VAL A 77 25.04 -1.16 6.51
C VAL A 77 23.93 -2.13 6.87
N LEU A 78 23.94 -2.65 8.09
CA LEU A 78 22.80 -3.38 8.64
C LEU A 78 21.77 -2.38 9.14
N ASP A 79 20.54 -2.47 8.66
CA ASP A 79 19.40 -1.71 9.15
C ASP A 79 18.50 -2.60 10.00
N PHE A 80 18.60 -2.50 11.32
CA PHE A 80 17.72 -3.22 12.24
C PHE A 80 16.37 -2.48 12.33
N PHE A 81 15.40 -2.97 11.57
CA PHE A 81 14.11 -2.30 11.38
C PHE A 81 12.93 -3.25 11.55
N THR A 82 11.74 -2.68 11.72
CA THR A 82 10.45 -3.37 11.66
C THR A 82 9.47 -2.44 10.95
N TYR A 83 8.59 -2.98 10.10
CA TYR A 83 7.83 -2.14 9.17
C TYR A 83 6.63 -1.42 9.81
N CYS A 84 6.21 -1.81 11.01
CA CYS A 84 5.19 -1.10 11.76
C CYS A 84 5.64 0.28 12.26
N CYS A 85 6.94 0.45 12.51
CA CYS A 85 7.49 1.58 13.26
C CYS A 85 7.70 2.80 12.36
N ILE A 86 7.09 3.93 12.70
CA ILE A 86 7.23 5.18 11.96
C ILE A 86 8.67 5.70 11.93
N ASN A 87 9.43 5.51 12.99
CA ASN A 87 10.85 5.90 13.04
C ASN A 87 11.68 5.12 12.02
N CYS A 88 11.33 3.85 11.76
CA CYS A 88 11.98 3.04 10.73
C CYS A 88 11.61 3.54 9.32
N MET A 89 10.34 3.86 9.09
CA MET A 89 9.88 4.41 7.81
C MET A 89 10.61 5.72 7.46
N HIS A 90 10.83 6.60 8.44
CA HIS A 90 11.48 7.89 8.24
C HIS A 90 12.96 7.81 7.78
N ILE A 91 13.67 6.72 8.06
CA ILE A 91 15.06 6.56 7.61
C ILE A 91 15.20 5.95 6.22
N LEU A 92 14.15 5.32 5.69
CA LEU A 92 14.18 4.69 4.35
C LEU A 92 14.59 5.68 3.24
N PRO A 93 14.13 6.94 3.21
CA PRO A 93 14.59 7.92 2.22
C PRO A 93 16.10 8.21 2.30
N ASP A 94 16.70 8.14 3.49
CA ASP A 94 18.13 8.33 3.67
C ASP A 94 18.93 7.08 3.23
N LEU A 95 18.40 5.88 3.49
CA LEU A 95 18.95 4.63 2.96
C LEU A 95 18.88 4.58 1.42
N HIS A 96 17.75 4.96 0.83
CA HIS A 96 17.61 5.08 -0.63
C HIS A 96 18.59 6.09 -1.22
N ARG A 97 18.82 7.23 -0.56
CA ARG A 97 19.84 8.18 -1.01
C ARG A 97 21.23 7.55 -0.99
N LEU A 98 21.57 6.82 0.07
CA LEU A 98 22.86 6.18 0.22
C LEU A 98 23.08 5.11 -0.87
N GLU A 99 22.10 4.25 -1.11
CA GLU A 99 22.14 3.22 -2.17
C GLU A 99 22.27 3.83 -3.57
N ASN A 100 21.59 4.95 -3.84
CA ASN A 100 21.72 5.67 -5.11
C ASN A 100 23.08 6.38 -5.26
N THR A 101 23.78 6.65 -4.17
CA THR A 101 25.10 7.32 -4.17
C THR A 101 26.24 6.32 -4.28
N HIS A 102 26.09 5.15 -3.65
CA HIS A 102 27.10 4.10 -3.61
C HIS A 102 26.48 2.75 -3.97
N SER A 103 26.88 2.23 -5.11
CA SER A 103 26.45 0.95 -5.63
C SER A 103 27.20 -0.22 -4.98
N VAL A 104 26.71 -1.44 -5.22
CA VAL A 104 27.40 -2.68 -4.84
C VAL A 104 28.81 -2.74 -5.41
N THR A 105 29.03 -2.22 -6.62
CA THR A 105 30.35 -2.17 -7.27
C THR A 105 31.28 -1.15 -6.65
N ASP A 106 30.76 -0.09 -6.02
CA ASP A 106 31.56 0.86 -5.23
C ASP A 106 32.00 0.26 -3.89
N GLY A 107 31.44 -0.89 -3.51
CA GLY A 107 31.79 -1.63 -2.31
C GLY A 107 30.81 -1.45 -1.15
N LEU A 108 29.63 -0.86 -1.36
CA LEU A 108 28.60 -0.69 -0.33
C LEU A 108 27.41 -1.64 -0.54
N VAL A 109 26.93 -2.26 0.52
CA VAL A 109 25.66 -3.01 0.53
C VAL A 109 24.85 -2.63 1.76
N ILE A 110 23.58 -2.30 1.58
CA ILE A 110 22.64 -2.15 2.70
C ILE A 110 21.90 -3.49 2.86
N VAL A 111 21.70 -3.95 4.09
CA VAL A 111 20.90 -5.13 4.40
C VAL A 111 19.89 -4.76 5.49
N GLY A 112 18.61 -4.79 5.14
CA GLY A 112 17.53 -4.67 6.11
C GLY A 112 17.44 -5.95 6.94
N VAL A 113 17.81 -5.87 8.22
CA VAL A 113 17.65 -6.95 9.19
C VAL A 113 16.30 -6.78 9.86
N HIS A 114 15.26 -7.29 9.20
CA HIS A 114 13.89 -7.17 9.69
C HIS A 114 13.73 -7.95 11.00
N SER A 115 13.62 -7.20 12.11
CA SER A 115 13.56 -7.71 13.47
C SER A 115 12.20 -7.37 14.07
N ALA A 116 11.25 -8.30 13.92
CA ALA A 116 9.83 -8.08 14.15
C ALA A 116 9.50 -7.61 15.58
N LYS A 117 8.66 -6.57 15.72
CA LYS A 117 8.03 -6.19 17.00
C LYS A 117 6.78 -7.02 17.27
N PHE A 118 5.92 -7.18 16.27
CA PHE A 118 4.64 -7.88 16.37
C PHE A 118 4.69 -9.29 15.75
N PRO A 119 3.90 -10.25 16.24
CA PRO A 119 3.82 -11.60 15.67
C PRO A 119 3.51 -11.64 14.17
N ASN A 120 2.61 -10.76 13.70
CA ASN A 120 2.23 -10.65 12.29
C ASN A 120 3.42 -10.34 11.36
N GLU A 121 4.38 -9.55 11.85
CA GLU A 121 5.54 -9.12 11.06
C GLU A 121 6.56 -10.27 10.89
N LYS A 122 6.46 -11.35 11.67
CA LYS A 122 7.33 -12.53 11.51
C LYS A 122 7.05 -13.31 10.22
N VAL A 123 5.88 -13.12 9.62
CA VAL A 123 5.43 -13.83 8.43
C VAL A 123 6.05 -13.19 7.18
N LEU A 124 6.83 -13.97 6.41
CA LEU A 124 7.58 -13.45 5.25
C LEU A 124 6.70 -12.71 4.22
N ASP A 125 5.51 -13.21 3.93
CA ASP A 125 4.62 -12.60 2.93
C ASP A 125 4.13 -11.20 3.34
N ASN A 126 4.00 -10.95 4.66
CA ASN A 126 3.67 -9.63 5.19
C ASN A 126 4.87 -8.69 5.11
N VAL A 127 6.08 -9.17 5.44
CA VAL A 127 7.33 -8.42 5.21
C VAL A 127 7.50 -8.09 3.73
N ARG A 128 7.17 -9.02 2.84
CA ARG A 128 7.22 -8.82 1.38
C ARG A 128 6.24 -7.74 0.94
N SER A 129 5.03 -7.74 1.48
CA SER A 129 4.04 -6.67 1.25
C SER A 129 4.59 -5.32 1.71
N ALA A 130 5.22 -5.25 2.88
CA ALA A 130 5.84 -4.04 3.39
C ALA A 130 7.02 -3.54 2.53
N VAL A 131 7.91 -4.44 2.09
CA VAL A 131 9.02 -4.14 1.16
C VAL A 131 8.48 -3.48 -0.12
N LEU A 132 7.37 -3.98 -0.65
CA LEU A 132 6.71 -3.39 -1.81
C LEU A 132 6.07 -2.03 -1.49
N ARG A 133 5.34 -1.93 -0.37
CA ARG A 133 4.65 -0.71 0.09
C ARG A 133 5.60 0.46 0.26
N TYR A 134 6.76 0.22 0.87
CA TYR A 134 7.75 1.26 1.19
C TYR A 134 8.88 1.39 0.16
N ASP A 135 8.77 0.70 -0.99
CA ASP A 135 9.76 0.73 -2.07
C ASP A 135 11.17 0.36 -1.59
N ILE A 136 11.31 -0.62 -0.70
CA ILE A 136 12.63 -1.08 -0.22
C ILE A 136 13.30 -1.89 -1.34
N ARG A 137 14.48 -1.42 -1.79
CA ARG A 137 15.22 -2.01 -2.93
C ARG A 137 16.47 -2.79 -2.54
N HIS A 138 16.98 -2.58 -1.34
CA HIS A 138 18.11 -3.35 -0.83
C HIS A 138 17.67 -4.74 -0.33
N PRO A 139 18.62 -5.69 -0.17
CA PRO A 139 18.39 -6.98 0.49
C PRO A 139 17.67 -6.84 1.83
N VAL A 140 16.74 -7.74 2.10
CA VAL A 140 16.08 -7.85 3.41
C VAL A 140 16.11 -9.30 3.89
N VAL A 141 16.56 -9.51 5.11
CA VAL A 141 16.47 -10.81 5.81
C VAL A 141 15.37 -10.75 6.85
N ASN A 142 14.52 -11.77 6.89
CA ASN A 142 13.49 -11.92 7.92
C ASN A 142 14.09 -12.58 9.17
N ASP A 143 14.72 -11.80 10.06
CA ASP A 143 15.15 -12.25 11.39
C ASP A 143 14.00 -12.12 12.39
N GLY A 144 12.89 -12.82 12.13
CA GLY A 144 11.66 -12.71 12.91
C GLY A 144 11.79 -13.13 14.39
N GLU A 145 12.84 -13.86 14.75
CA GLU A 145 13.18 -14.19 16.15
C GLU A 145 14.23 -13.23 16.75
N ALA A 146 14.62 -12.19 16.02
CA ALA A 146 15.54 -11.13 16.45
C ALA A 146 16.84 -11.68 17.05
N ARG A 147 17.44 -12.69 16.42
CA ARG A 147 18.67 -13.33 16.92
C ARG A 147 19.88 -12.42 16.73
N LEU A 148 20.08 -11.87 15.53
CA LEU A 148 21.22 -10.98 15.29
C LEU A 148 21.07 -9.67 16.07
N TRP A 149 19.83 -9.20 16.21
CA TRP A 149 19.47 -8.09 17.11
C TRP A 149 19.94 -8.37 18.54
N SER A 150 19.65 -9.57 19.07
CA SER A 150 19.99 -9.96 20.43
C SER A 150 21.50 -10.17 20.61
N ASP A 151 22.16 -10.82 19.65
CA ASP A 151 23.61 -11.05 19.66
C ASP A 151 24.40 -9.73 19.71
N LEU A 152 23.88 -8.68 19.06
CA LEU A 152 24.48 -7.35 19.04
C LEU A 152 24.00 -6.42 20.15
N GLU A 153 23.09 -6.87 21.03
CA GLU A 153 22.51 -6.06 22.11
C GLU A 153 21.80 -4.79 21.59
N VAL A 154 21.14 -4.89 20.43
CA VAL A 154 20.33 -3.79 19.89
C VAL A 154 19.12 -3.54 20.80
N THR A 155 18.72 -2.28 20.98
CA THR A 155 17.67 -1.89 21.94
C THR A 155 16.68 -0.85 21.40
N CYS A 156 16.83 -0.43 20.14
CA CYS A 156 16.02 0.64 19.57
C CYS A 156 15.78 0.42 18.07
N TRP A 157 14.53 0.64 17.64
CA TRP A 157 14.16 0.68 16.22
C TRP A 157 14.11 2.14 15.73
N PRO A 158 14.76 2.46 14.58
CA PRO A 158 15.77 1.66 13.89
C PRO A 158 17.14 1.73 14.59
N THR A 159 18.03 0.81 14.27
CA THR A 159 19.48 0.93 14.56
C THR A 159 20.28 0.58 13.31
N LEU A 160 21.16 1.48 12.87
CA LEU A 160 22.07 1.22 11.75
C LEU A 160 23.43 0.77 12.28
N VAL A 161 23.94 -0.35 11.81
CA VAL A 161 25.28 -0.85 12.14
C VAL A 161 26.13 -0.92 10.88
N LEU A 162 27.23 -0.19 10.86
CA LEU A 162 28.16 -0.17 9.74
C LEU A 162 29.29 -1.17 10.01
N LEU A 163 29.55 -2.04 9.03
CA LEU A 163 30.57 -3.08 9.06
C LEU A 163 31.64 -2.82 8.00
N GLY A 164 32.88 -3.21 8.31
CA GLY A 164 34.00 -3.23 7.38
C GLY A 164 34.00 -4.49 6.50
N PRO A 165 34.97 -4.57 5.55
CA PRO A 165 35.06 -5.65 4.56
C PRO A 165 35.25 -7.05 5.12
N ARG A 166 35.53 -7.20 6.42
CA ARG A 166 35.73 -8.48 7.10
C ARG A 166 34.59 -8.84 8.06
N GLY A 167 33.46 -8.12 8.00
CA GLY A 167 32.36 -8.25 8.97
C GLY A 167 32.70 -7.68 10.35
N ASN A 168 33.65 -6.75 10.42
CA ASN A 168 34.07 -6.09 11.65
C ASN A 168 33.23 -4.82 11.91
N LEU A 169 32.77 -4.63 13.14
CA LEU A 169 32.00 -3.46 13.58
C LEU A 169 32.81 -2.18 13.38
N LEU A 170 32.19 -1.15 12.77
CA LEU A 170 32.77 0.19 12.60
C LEU A 170 32.02 1.25 13.39
N PHE A 171 30.69 1.31 13.22
CA PHE A 171 29.85 2.36 13.78
C PHE A 171 28.45 1.84 14.10
N SER A 172 27.78 2.46 15.07
CA SER A 172 26.36 2.27 15.36
C SER A 172 25.61 3.62 15.39
N LEU A 173 24.49 3.75 14.68
CA LEU A 173 23.62 4.92 14.70
C LEU A 173 22.24 4.49 15.20
N VAL A 174 21.88 4.95 16.40
CA VAL A 174 20.65 4.56 17.09
C VAL A 174 19.54 5.57 16.80
N GLY A 175 18.36 5.08 16.39
CA GLY A 175 17.19 5.88 16.09
C GLY A 175 17.22 6.58 14.72
N GLU A 176 16.27 7.49 14.51
CA GLU A 176 16.17 8.30 13.30
C GLU A 176 17.01 9.60 13.35
N GLY A 177 17.04 10.36 12.25
CA GLY A 177 17.64 11.71 12.22
C GLY A 177 19.12 11.77 11.85
N HIS A 178 19.72 10.67 11.37
CA HIS A 178 21.15 10.59 11.03
C HIS A 178 21.49 10.97 9.58
N ARG A 179 20.62 11.74 8.91
CA ARG A 179 20.71 12.12 7.48
C ARG A 179 22.07 12.64 7.02
N GLN A 180 22.80 13.34 7.91
CA GLN A 180 24.15 13.86 7.62
C GLN A 180 25.25 12.90 8.06
N ARG A 181 25.04 12.15 9.16
CA ARG A 181 26.07 11.27 9.74
C ARG A 181 26.26 10.00 8.93
N LEU A 182 25.18 9.37 8.47
CA LEU A 182 25.25 8.12 7.73
C LEU A 182 26.12 8.22 6.46
N PRO A 183 25.91 9.20 5.54
CA PRO A 183 26.78 9.34 4.37
C PRO A 183 28.23 9.68 4.71
N LEU A 184 28.47 10.49 5.76
CA LEU A 184 29.83 10.82 6.22
C LEU A 184 30.59 9.56 6.65
N LEU A 185 29.98 8.73 7.49
CA LEU A 185 30.62 7.53 8.04
C LEU A 185 30.81 6.46 6.96
N ALA A 186 29.77 6.19 6.14
CA ALA A 186 29.85 5.23 5.05
C ALA A 186 30.87 5.64 4.00
N GLY A 187 30.86 6.90 3.55
CA GLY A 187 31.82 7.43 2.58
C GLY A 187 33.27 7.39 3.08
N ALA A 188 33.49 7.72 4.36
CA ALA A 188 34.82 7.63 4.97
C ALA A 188 35.32 6.18 5.05
N ALA A 189 34.46 5.22 5.42
CA ALA A 189 34.79 3.80 5.45
C ALA A 189 35.12 3.26 4.06
N LEU A 190 34.31 3.58 3.05
CA LEU A 190 34.55 3.19 1.66
C LEU A 190 35.91 3.70 1.17
N ARG A 191 36.22 4.97 1.42
CA ARG A 191 37.52 5.55 1.06
C ARG A 191 38.67 4.87 1.82
N TYR A 192 38.52 4.68 3.13
CA TYR A 192 39.54 4.07 3.99
C TYR A 192 39.94 2.66 3.54
N TYR A 193 38.95 1.80 3.29
CA TYR A 193 39.18 0.42 2.87
C TYR A 193 39.53 0.31 1.38
N GLY A 194 39.00 1.21 0.55
CA GLY A 194 39.33 1.31 -0.87
C GLY A 194 40.79 1.67 -1.11
N GLU A 195 41.33 2.66 -0.39
CA GLU A 195 42.76 3.05 -0.45
C GLU A 195 43.71 1.91 -0.01
N ARG A 196 43.20 0.95 0.78
CA ARG A 196 43.93 -0.25 1.22
C ARG A 196 43.73 -1.47 0.33
N GLY A 197 42.92 -1.37 -0.72
CA GLY A 197 42.62 -2.48 -1.63
C GLY A 197 41.84 -3.62 -0.96
N LEU A 198 41.06 -3.32 0.09
CA LEU A 198 40.28 -4.30 0.83
C LEU A 198 38.81 -4.40 0.35
N LEU A 199 38.41 -3.57 -0.62
CA LEU A 199 37.09 -3.62 -1.22
C LEU A 199 37.08 -4.43 -2.52
N THR A 200 36.02 -5.21 -2.72
CA THR A 200 35.82 -6.09 -3.87
C THR A 200 34.79 -5.46 -4.83
N PRO A 201 35.01 -5.44 -6.16
CA PRO A 201 34.02 -4.90 -7.12
C PRO A 201 32.94 -5.93 -7.52
N GLN A 202 33.02 -7.18 -7.06
CA GLN A 202 32.08 -8.25 -7.40
C GLN A 202 30.64 -7.87 -7.02
N GLY A 203 29.67 -8.21 -7.87
CA GLY A 203 28.25 -8.00 -7.58
C GLY A 203 27.73 -8.91 -6.48
N VAL A 204 26.60 -8.52 -5.90
CA VAL A 204 25.76 -9.34 -5.02
C VAL A 204 24.51 -9.71 -5.82
N GLY A 205 24.04 -10.96 -5.74
CA GLY A 205 22.87 -11.44 -6.49
C GLY A 205 21.59 -10.76 -6.00
N LEU A 206 21.26 -9.59 -6.55
CA LEU A 206 20.07 -8.82 -6.23
C LEU A 206 18.93 -9.18 -7.19
N LYS A 207 17.72 -9.37 -6.65
CA LYS A 207 16.52 -9.68 -7.44
C LYS A 207 15.29 -9.05 -6.79
N LEU A 208 14.88 -7.89 -7.28
CA LEU A 208 13.75 -7.16 -6.73
C LEU A 208 12.44 -7.93 -6.96
N TYR A 209 11.67 -8.12 -5.89
CA TYR A 209 10.40 -8.85 -6.01
C TYR A 209 9.38 -8.11 -6.89
N ARG A 210 9.36 -6.77 -6.84
CA ARG A 210 8.44 -5.94 -7.62
C ARG A 210 8.52 -6.12 -9.13
N ASP A 211 9.69 -6.48 -9.65
CA ASP A 211 9.91 -6.63 -11.08
C ASP A 211 9.16 -7.85 -11.65
N SER A 212 8.67 -8.74 -10.77
CA SER A 212 7.88 -9.92 -11.11
C SER A 212 6.37 -9.74 -10.99
N LEU A 213 5.89 -8.58 -10.49
CA LEU A 213 4.46 -8.40 -10.18
C LEU A 213 3.67 -7.78 -11.34
N PRO A 214 2.46 -8.28 -11.62
CA PRO A 214 1.57 -7.65 -12.57
C PRO A 214 0.98 -6.35 -12.00
N PRO A 215 0.62 -5.38 -12.86
CA PRO A 215 -0.08 -4.19 -12.43
C PRO A 215 -1.50 -4.53 -11.94
N THR A 216 -1.90 -3.94 -10.81
CA THR A 216 -3.23 -4.10 -10.21
C THR A 216 -4.06 -2.82 -10.39
N LEU A 217 -5.38 -2.89 -10.15
CA LEU A 217 -6.24 -1.70 -10.23
C LEU A 217 -5.95 -0.73 -9.07
N LEU A 218 -5.92 -1.27 -7.85
CA LEU A 218 -5.45 -0.57 -6.65
C LEU A 218 -4.13 -1.19 -6.22
N SER A 219 -3.25 -0.42 -5.63
CA SER A 219 -1.99 -0.87 -5.05
C SER A 219 -1.95 -0.40 -3.61
N PHE A 220 -2.08 -1.35 -2.68
CA PHE A 220 -2.04 -1.10 -1.24
C PHE A 220 -2.93 0.09 -0.79
N PRO A 221 -4.24 0.08 -1.07
CA PRO A 221 -5.11 1.18 -0.65
C PRO A 221 -5.08 1.33 0.87
N GLY A 222 -4.65 2.49 1.36
CA GLY A 222 -4.43 2.72 2.79
C GLY A 222 -5.71 3.14 3.53
N LYS A 223 -6.52 4.01 2.92
CA LYS A 223 -7.74 4.57 3.52
C LYS A 223 -8.87 4.74 2.51
N VAL A 224 -10.09 4.77 3.04
CA VAL A 224 -11.32 5.02 2.29
C VAL A 224 -12.26 5.90 3.11
N ALA A 225 -12.90 6.87 2.46
CA ALA A 225 -13.89 7.75 3.08
C ALA A 225 -15.14 7.88 2.20
N VAL A 226 -16.29 8.04 2.85
CA VAL A 226 -17.58 8.32 2.21
C VAL A 226 -17.81 9.83 2.19
N ASP A 227 -18.45 10.34 1.13
CA ASP A 227 -18.87 11.74 1.02
C ASP A 227 -19.96 12.09 2.06
N ASP A 228 -19.64 13.01 2.99
CA ASP A 228 -20.51 13.49 4.08
C ASP A 228 -21.30 14.77 3.73
N GLY A 229 -21.27 15.22 2.47
CA GLY A 229 -21.68 16.55 2.01
C GLY A 229 -23.15 16.94 2.13
N GLY A 230 -24.05 16.01 2.49
CA GLY A 230 -25.50 16.24 2.47
C GLY A 230 -26.08 16.53 1.07
N GLY A 231 -27.40 16.42 0.91
CA GLY A 231 -28.09 16.66 -0.37
C GLY A 231 -28.03 15.50 -1.37
N ASP A 232 -28.02 15.78 -2.68
CA ASP A 232 -28.11 14.76 -3.75
C ASP A 232 -26.89 13.82 -3.85
N HIS A 233 -25.77 14.17 -3.22
CA HIS A 233 -24.52 13.40 -3.23
C HIS A 233 -24.29 12.57 -1.96
N ASP A 234 -25.11 12.74 -0.92
CA ASP A 234 -24.94 12.13 0.40
C ASP A 234 -24.73 10.62 0.28
N GLY A 235 -23.53 10.15 0.63
CA GLY A 235 -23.25 8.73 0.65
C GLY A 235 -23.06 8.02 -0.68
N LYS A 236 -23.09 8.74 -1.80
CA LYS A 236 -23.06 8.17 -3.15
C LYS A 236 -21.66 8.11 -3.76
N ARG A 237 -20.65 8.68 -3.09
CA ARG A 237 -19.26 8.71 -3.54
C ARG A 237 -18.32 8.23 -2.44
N LEU A 238 -17.22 7.62 -2.85
CA LEU A 238 -16.10 7.24 -2.00
C LEU A 238 -14.83 7.91 -2.50
N ALA A 239 -14.02 8.44 -1.59
CA ALA A 239 -12.63 8.77 -1.82
C ALA A 239 -11.76 7.61 -1.34
N ILE A 240 -10.85 7.14 -2.18
CA ILE A 240 -9.91 6.04 -1.87
C ILE A 240 -8.49 6.58 -2.04
N ALA A 241 -7.69 6.44 -0.99
CA ALA A 241 -6.25 6.65 -1.08
C ALA A 241 -5.60 5.38 -1.64
N ASP A 242 -5.27 5.41 -2.92
CA ASP A 242 -4.59 4.33 -3.63
C ASP A 242 -3.08 4.51 -3.43
N THR A 243 -2.63 4.23 -2.21
CA THR A 243 -1.34 4.65 -1.64
C THR A 243 -0.15 4.20 -2.48
N GLY A 244 -0.11 2.93 -2.89
CA GLY A 244 0.96 2.34 -3.69
C GLY A 244 1.01 2.82 -5.14
N HIS A 245 -0.05 3.47 -5.63
CA HIS A 245 -0.05 4.20 -6.91
C HIS A 245 0.09 5.72 -6.73
N HIS A 246 0.30 6.19 -5.49
CA HIS A 246 0.51 7.59 -5.16
C HIS A 246 -0.58 8.53 -5.71
N ARG A 247 -1.84 8.12 -5.57
CA ARG A 247 -3.00 8.84 -6.13
C ARG A 247 -4.24 8.73 -5.27
N ILE A 248 -5.20 9.62 -5.52
CA ILE A 248 -6.54 9.59 -4.95
C ILE A 248 -7.55 9.23 -6.04
N LEU A 249 -8.45 8.29 -5.72
CA LEU A 249 -9.57 7.93 -6.58
C LEU A 249 -10.87 8.41 -5.95
N VAL A 250 -11.73 9.04 -6.74
CA VAL A 250 -13.12 9.30 -6.35
C VAL A 250 -14.00 8.40 -7.20
N VAL A 251 -14.78 7.55 -6.55
CA VAL A 251 -15.66 6.57 -7.20
C VAL A 251 -17.10 6.75 -6.72
N SER A 252 -18.08 6.28 -7.48
CA SER A 252 -19.45 6.13 -6.97
C SER A 252 -19.52 4.98 -5.95
N SER A 253 -20.59 4.93 -5.15
CA SER A 253 -20.87 3.81 -4.24
C SER A 253 -21.05 2.47 -4.97
N THR A 254 -21.33 2.50 -6.28
CA THR A 254 -21.36 1.31 -7.15
C THR A 254 -20.00 0.92 -7.74
N GLY A 255 -18.95 1.68 -7.43
CA GLY A 255 -17.58 1.46 -7.91
C GLY A 255 -17.23 2.13 -9.23
N ARG A 256 -18.11 2.95 -9.84
CA ARG A 256 -17.79 3.66 -11.08
C ARG A 256 -16.76 4.75 -10.79
N LEU A 257 -15.62 4.72 -11.48
CA LEU A 257 -14.61 5.77 -11.39
C LEU A 257 -15.17 7.12 -11.85
N LEU A 258 -15.01 8.15 -11.02
CA LEU A 258 -15.43 9.53 -11.31
C LEU A 258 -14.21 10.43 -11.53
N HIS A 259 -13.21 10.34 -10.65
CA HIS A 259 -11.98 11.11 -10.76
C HIS A 259 -10.76 10.26 -10.39
N THR A 260 -9.65 10.53 -11.07
CA THR A 260 -8.31 10.07 -10.71
C THR A 260 -7.43 11.29 -10.58
N VAL A 261 -6.76 11.44 -9.44
CA VAL A 261 -5.94 12.61 -9.13
C VAL A 261 -4.56 12.12 -8.69
N GLY A 262 -3.54 12.41 -9.48
CA GLY A 262 -2.16 11.94 -9.28
C GLY A 262 -1.84 10.53 -9.79
N GLY A 263 -0.60 10.10 -9.51
CA GLY A 263 -0.01 8.84 -9.96
C GLY A 263 0.45 8.82 -11.42
N PRO A 264 1.15 7.76 -11.87
CA PRO A 264 1.64 6.63 -11.06
C PRO A 264 2.95 6.93 -10.31
N GLY A 265 3.65 8.02 -10.65
CA GLY A 265 4.87 8.44 -9.95
C GLY A 265 4.59 9.23 -8.68
N SER A 266 5.48 9.13 -7.69
CA SER A 266 5.44 9.96 -6.49
C SER A 266 5.84 11.41 -6.77
N GLY A 267 5.30 12.35 -6.01
CA GLY A 267 5.67 13.76 -6.06
C GLY A 267 4.83 14.63 -5.13
N ARG A 268 5.07 15.94 -5.13
CA ARG A 268 4.41 16.93 -4.26
C ARG A 268 3.80 18.11 -5.02
N ARG A 269 3.56 17.96 -6.31
CA ARG A 269 3.11 19.05 -7.18
C ARG A 269 1.63 19.35 -6.90
N ASP A 270 1.31 20.64 -6.71
CA ASP A 270 -0.05 21.18 -6.73
C ASP A 270 -0.49 21.51 -8.18
N GLY A 271 -1.71 21.99 -8.37
CA GLY A 271 -2.19 22.44 -9.68
C GLY A 271 -3.48 21.76 -10.12
N ASP A 272 -3.66 21.60 -11.43
CA ASP A 272 -4.85 20.94 -11.97
C ASP A 272 -4.84 19.43 -11.64
N LEU A 273 -6.01 18.78 -11.61
CA LEU A 273 -6.12 17.36 -11.19
C LEU A 273 -5.18 16.41 -11.95
N SER A 274 -4.88 16.69 -13.21
CA SER A 274 -4.00 15.88 -14.07
C SER A 274 -2.51 16.10 -13.84
N GLU A 275 -2.12 17.20 -13.20
CA GLU A 275 -0.72 17.57 -12.95
C GLU A 275 -0.30 17.32 -11.50
N ALA A 276 -1.27 17.32 -10.59
CA ALA A 276 -1.03 17.11 -9.17
C ALA A 276 -0.39 15.74 -8.92
N THR A 277 0.54 15.67 -7.97
CA THR A 277 1.20 14.43 -7.54
C THR A 277 1.18 14.32 -6.02
N PHE A 278 1.16 13.08 -5.53
CA PHE A 278 1.18 12.71 -4.11
C PHE A 278 2.34 11.76 -3.84
N TYR A 279 2.64 11.49 -2.58
CA TYR A 279 3.61 10.47 -2.19
C TYR A 279 3.06 9.65 -1.04
N ALA A 280 2.65 8.42 -1.39
CA ALA A 280 2.02 7.45 -0.49
C ALA A 280 0.93 8.07 0.43
N PRO A 281 -0.15 8.65 -0.14
CA PRO A 281 -1.21 9.27 0.66
C PRO A 281 -1.97 8.21 1.49
N GLN A 282 -2.39 8.60 2.69
CA GLN A 282 -3.18 7.79 3.62
C GLN A 282 -4.55 8.45 3.84
N GLY A 283 -4.77 9.07 5.00
CA GLY A 283 -6.02 9.71 5.41
C GLY A 283 -6.74 10.47 4.31
N VAL A 284 -8.02 10.18 4.13
CA VAL A 284 -8.90 10.95 3.24
C VAL A 284 -10.17 11.32 3.98
N ALA A 285 -10.64 12.56 3.80
CA ALA A 285 -11.95 13.01 4.26
C ALA A 285 -12.64 13.76 3.13
N MET A 286 -13.93 13.51 2.90
CA MET A 286 -14.67 14.07 1.77
C MET A 286 -15.97 14.72 2.24
N ARG A 287 -16.18 15.97 1.82
CA ARG A 287 -17.41 16.74 2.03
C ARG A 287 -17.81 17.43 0.74
N GLY A 288 -18.83 16.92 0.07
CA GLY A 288 -19.24 17.41 -1.24
C GLY A 288 -18.06 17.30 -2.22
N ASP A 289 -17.70 18.41 -2.86
CA ASP A 289 -16.61 18.44 -3.85
C ASP A 289 -15.23 18.71 -3.25
N LEU A 290 -15.12 18.72 -1.92
CA LEU A 290 -13.84 18.90 -1.23
C LEU A 290 -13.34 17.56 -0.67
N VAL A 291 -12.12 17.18 -1.06
CA VAL A 291 -11.39 16.05 -0.48
C VAL A 291 -10.14 16.56 0.21
N TYR A 292 -9.96 16.23 1.48
CA TYR A 292 -8.77 16.50 2.26
C TYR A 292 -7.94 15.23 2.35
N VAL A 293 -6.63 15.35 2.17
CA VAL A 293 -5.71 14.22 2.04
C VAL A 293 -4.54 14.41 2.99
N ALA A 294 -4.26 13.39 3.80
CA ALA A 294 -2.99 13.22 4.49
C ALA A 294 -1.98 12.61 3.50
N ASP A 295 -1.09 13.43 2.96
CA ASP A 295 -0.07 13.05 1.99
C ASP A 295 1.22 12.71 2.74
N THR A 296 1.25 11.49 3.26
CA THR A 296 2.03 11.07 4.42
C THR A 296 3.54 11.21 4.22
N GLU A 297 4.08 10.68 3.13
CA GLU A 297 5.53 10.70 2.85
C GLU A 297 6.02 12.05 2.32
N ASN A 298 5.09 12.91 1.88
CA ASN A 298 5.42 14.31 1.65
C ASN A 298 5.37 15.14 2.95
N HIS A 299 4.82 14.60 4.03
CA HIS A 299 4.46 15.33 5.24
C HIS A 299 3.62 16.58 4.96
N LEU A 300 2.56 16.40 4.14
CA LEU A 300 1.65 17.47 3.73
C LEU A 300 0.19 17.13 4.04
N ILE A 301 -0.63 18.16 4.23
CA ILE A 301 -2.08 18.07 4.08
C ILE A 301 -2.46 18.74 2.76
N ARG A 302 -3.14 18.00 1.89
CA ARG A 302 -3.56 18.45 0.56
C ARG A 302 -5.07 18.61 0.52
N LYS A 303 -5.55 19.57 -0.26
CA LYS A 303 -6.97 19.79 -0.56
C LYS A 303 -7.18 19.59 -2.05
N ILE A 304 -8.12 18.72 -2.39
CA ILE A 304 -8.64 18.55 -3.75
C ILE A 304 -10.02 19.21 -3.79
N ASP A 305 -10.19 20.13 -4.73
CA ASP A 305 -11.45 20.79 -5.02
C ASP A 305 -11.92 20.28 -6.40
N LEU A 306 -12.90 19.38 -6.39
CA LEU A 306 -13.41 18.70 -7.59
C LEU A 306 -14.24 19.64 -8.47
N LEU A 307 -14.82 20.70 -7.89
CA LEU A 307 -15.60 21.69 -8.61
C LEU A 307 -14.70 22.59 -9.47
N THR A 308 -13.60 23.07 -8.89
CA THR A 308 -12.61 23.90 -9.59
C THR A 308 -11.54 23.09 -10.33
N GLY A 309 -11.44 21.79 -10.04
CA GLY A 309 -10.47 20.90 -10.66
C GLY A 309 -9.03 21.13 -10.18
N ARG A 310 -8.84 21.55 -8.92
CA ARG A 310 -7.52 21.94 -8.37
C ARG A 310 -7.12 21.18 -7.13
N VAL A 311 -5.81 20.96 -6.99
CA VAL A 311 -5.14 20.46 -5.80
C VAL A 311 -4.25 21.55 -5.22
N THR A 312 -4.35 21.79 -3.92
CA THR A 312 -3.52 22.73 -3.18
C THR A 312 -2.96 22.13 -1.90
N THR A 313 -1.77 22.55 -1.51
CA THR A 313 -1.20 22.25 -0.19
C THR A 313 -1.75 23.23 0.84
N ILE A 314 -2.33 22.71 1.93
CA ILE A 314 -2.96 23.52 2.97
C ILE A 314 -2.26 23.41 4.34
N ALA A 315 -1.38 22.42 4.55
CA ALA A 315 -0.45 22.36 5.67
C ALA A 315 0.80 21.53 5.33
N GLY A 316 1.92 21.78 6.02
CA GLY A 316 3.20 21.10 5.77
C GLY A 316 4.08 21.83 4.74
N ASP A 317 5.40 21.73 4.91
CA ASP A 317 6.40 22.37 4.03
C ASP A 317 7.05 21.41 3.01
N GLY A 318 6.74 20.11 3.12
CA GLY A 318 7.28 19.04 2.28
C GLY A 318 8.48 18.33 2.89
N THR A 319 8.78 18.57 4.18
CA THR A 319 9.86 17.93 4.93
C THR A 319 9.35 17.36 6.26
N GLN A 320 10.04 16.34 6.78
CA GLN A 320 9.68 15.73 8.07
C GLN A 320 9.88 16.74 9.20
N GLY A 321 8.78 17.17 9.82
CA GLY A 321 8.79 18.09 10.94
C GLY A 321 9.21 17.42 12.26
N THR A 322 9.91 18.17 13.10
CA THR A 322 10.19 17.79 14.51
C THR A 322 9.51 18.73 15.51
N ASP A 323 8.72 19.69 15.01
CA ASP A 323 7.91 20.59 15.83
C ASP A 323 6.81 19.79 16.53
N LYS A 324 6.79 19.89 17.86
CA LYS A 324 5.81 19.20 18.71
C LYS A 324 4.67 20.11 19.13
N GLU A 325 4.72 21.41 18.85
CA GLU A 325 3.73 22.40 19.30
C GLU A 325 2.87 22.93 18.16
N GLY A 326 3.50 23.39 17.09
CA GLY A 326 2.86 24.07 15.99
C GLY A 326 2.32 25.46 16.32
N GLY A 327 1.37 25.92 15.51
CA GLY A 327 0.75 27.25 15.59
C GLY A 327 1.09 28.16 14.40
N ALA A 328 1.97 27.74 13.50
CA ALA A 328 2.17 28.42 12.23
C ALA A 328 1.00 28.16 11.27
N MET A 329 0.95 28.95 10.19
CA MET A 329 -0.12 28.91 9.21
C MET A 329 0.22 27.93 8.09
N GLY A 330 -0.68 27.01 7.80
CA GLY A 330 -0.71 26.12 6.65
C GLY A 330 0.68 25.65 6.19
N PRO A 331 1.13 25.99 4.96
CA PRO A 331 2.42 25.51 4.43
C PRO A 331 3.67 25.98 5.16
N GLN A 332 3.57 26.92 6.12
CA GLN A 332 4.69 27.32 6.97
C GLN A 332 4.84 26.43 8.21
N GLN A 333 3.85 25.59 8.52
CA GLN A 333 3.92 24.67 9.64
C GLN A 333 4.53 23.34 9.20
N PRO A 334 5.75 22.97 9.63
CA PRO A 334 6.26 21.63 9.45
C PRO A 334 5.40 20.64 10.23
N ILE A 335 5.09 19.48 9.63
CA ILE A 335 4.32 18.39 10.22
C ILE A 335 5.04 17.06 9.99
N SER A 336 4.65 16.00 10.67
CA SER A 336 5.38 14.73 10.65
C SER A 336 4.45 13.55 10.39
N SER A 337 4.44 13.10 9.14
CA SER A 337 3.74 11.90 8.68
C SER A 337 2.26 11.88 9.11
N PRO A 338 1.44 12.82 8.60
CA PRO A 338 0.01 12.79 8.84
C PRO A 338 -0.58 11.51 8.26
N TRP A 339 -1.32 10.75 9.07
CA TRP A 339 -1.76 9.40 8.71
C TRP A 339 -3.25 9.30 8.48
N ASP A 340 -4.05 10.02 9.27
CA ASP A 340 -5.50 10.11 9.05
C ASP A 340 -6.01 11.54 9.23
N VAL A 341 -7.10 11.86 8.54
CA VAL A 341 -7.77 13.15 8.64
C VAL A 341 -9.27 12.95 8.85
N CYS A 342 -9.85 13.75 9.74
CA CYS A 342 -11.28 13.68 10.03
C CYS A 342 -11.87 15.09 10.14
N LEU A 343 -12.95 15.35 9.40
CA LEU A 343 -13.63 16.65 9.47
C LEU A 343 -14.39 16.78 10.80
N GLY A 344 -14.04 17.82 11.55
CA GLY A 344 -14.65 18.21 12.82
C GLY A 344 -15.90 19.07 12.67
N THR A 345 -16.53 19.35 13.80
CA THR A 345 -17.48 20.47 13.94
C THR A 345 -16.73 21.81 13.86
N CYS A 346 -17.39 22.89 13.43
CA CYS A 346 -16.79 24.23 13.31
C CYS A 346 -15.60 24.31 12.33
N ASN A 347 -15.60 23.48 11.28
CA ASN A 347 -14.61 23.53 10.19
C ASN A 347 -13.16 23.38 10.66
N VAL A 348 -12.92 22.53 11.66
CA VAL A 348 -11.57 22.05 12.01
C VAL A 348 -11.34 20.73 11.30
N LEU A 349 -10.17 20.56 10.67
CA LEU A 349 -9.70 19.26 10.20
C LEU A 349 -8.80 18.65 11.27
N TRP A 350 -9.23 17.55 11.88
CA TRP A 350 -8.42 16.79 12.81
C TRP A 350 -7.42 15.93 12.04
N VAL A 351 -6.19 15.85 12.55
CA VAL A 351 -5.10 15.12 11.92
C VAL A 351 -4.47 14.17 12.94
N ALA A 352 -4.42 12.88 12.63
CA ALA A 352 -3.63 11.92 13.38
C ALA A 352 -2.19 12.02 12.87
N MET A 353 -1.31 12.61 13.69
CA MET A 353 0.08 12.88 13.34
C MET A 353 0.95 11.74 13.86
N ALA A 354 1.11 10.70 13.04
CA ALA A 354 1.79 9.48 13.43
C ALA A 354 3.26 9.72 13.79
N GLY A 355 3.96 10.53 12.98
CA GLY A 355 5.40 10.76 13.09
C GLY A 355 5.85 11.58 14.31
N CYS A 356 4.93 12.27 14.98
CA CYS A 356 5.22 12.92 16.27
C CYS A 356 4.29 12.47 17.39
N HIS A 357 3.56 11.37 17.19
CA HIS A 357 2.68 10.73 18.18
C HIS A 357 1.67 11.70 18.83
N GLN A 358 0.94 12.44 17.99
CA GLN A 358 0.06 13.52 18.43
C GLN A 358 -1.23 13.59 17.61
N ILE A 359 -2.22 14.29 18.15
CA ILE A 359 -3.44 14.70 17.45
C ILE A 359 -3.37 16.20 17.21
N TRP A 360 -3.43 16.59 15.95
CA TRP A 360 -3.31 17.97 15.50
C TRP A 360 -4.64 18.49 14.96
N ALA A 361 -4.76 19.82 14.91
CA ALA A 361 -5.89 20.54 14.37
C ALA A 361 -5.42 21.52 13.31
N LEU A 362 -6.00 21.43 12.12
CA LEU A 362 -5.89 22.45 11.08
C LEU A 362 -7.22 23.21 11.02
N PHE A 363 -7.18 24.49 11.32
CA PHE A 363 -8.35 25.37 11.26
C PHE A 363 -8.66 25.69 9.80
N LEU A 364 -9.82 25.26 9.26
CA LEU A 364 -10.25 25.64 7.91
C LEU A 364 -10.95 27.00 7.91
N GLU A 365 -11.46 27.42 9.07
CA GLU A 365 -12.04 28.74 9.34
C GLU A 365 -11.52 29.27 10.70
N ASP A 366 -11.72 30.57 10.96
CA ASP A 366 -11.43 31.17 12.26
C ASP A 366 -12.23 30.44 13.37
N GLY A 367 -11.55 30.03 14.44
CA GLY A 367 -12.18 29.24 15.50
C GLY A 367 -11.32 29.14 16.75
N ALA A 368 -11.69 28.26 17.68
CA ALA A 368 -10.86 27.97 18.86
C ALA A 368 -10.97 26.50 19.24
N LEU A 369 -9.86 25.94 19.72
CA LEU A 369 -9.87 24.64 20.39
C LEU A 369 -10.50 24.76 21.79
N PRO A 370 -10.98 23.66 22.37
CA PRO A 370 -11.52 23.66 23.72
C PRO A 370 -10.50 24.20 24.73
N LYS A 371 -10.86 25.25 25.48
CA LYS A 371 -9.99 25.97 26.43
C LYS A 371 -8.76 26.65 25.79
N GLY A 372 -8.72 26.78 24.45
CA GLY A 372 -7.66 27.45 23.71
C GLY A 372 -8.01 28.90 23.33
N SER A 373 -6.99 29.65 22.91
CA SER A 373 -7.17 30.98 22.32
C SER A 373 -7.75 30.88 20.91
N PRO A 374 -8.44 31.93 20.41
CA PRO A 374 -8.86 32.01 19.02
C PRO A 374 -7.67 31.83 18.07
N SER A 375 -7.87 31.03 17.03
CA SER A 375 -6.92 30.72 15.97
C SER A 375 -7.50 31.14 14.62
N LYS A 376 -6.64 31.53 13.69
CA LYS A 376 -7.05 31.98 12.36
C LYS A 376 -7.20 30.81 11.40
N ALA A 377 -8.04 30.97 10.39
CA ALA A 377 -8.15 30.04 9.28
C ALA A 377 -6.76 29.78 8.66
N GLY A 378 -6.32 28.53 8.66
CA GLY A 378 -5.01 28.07 8.23
C GLY A 378 -4.07 27.73 9.38
N THR A 379 -4.33 28.11 10.63
CA THR A 379 -3.48 27.71 11.77
C THR A 379 -3.45 26.18 11.89
N CYS A 380 -2.25 25.59 11.97
CA CYS A 380 -2.04 24.17 12.17
C CYS A 380 -1.28 23.96 13.48
N VAL A 381 -1.90 23.29 14.45
CA VAL A 381 -1.40 23.24 15.84
C VAL A 381 -1.71 21.91 16.50
N ARG A 382 -0.84 21.47 17.41
CA ARG A 382 -1.06 20.32 18.27
C ARG A 382 -2.25 20.56 19.20
N TRP A 383 -3.20 19.62 19.23
CA TRP A 383 -4.32 19.65 20.16
C TRP A 383 -4.07 18.73 21.36
N ALA A 384 -3.64 17.49 21.14
CA ALA A 384 -3.36 16.52 22.20
C ALA A 384 -2.10 15.69 21.92
N GLY A 385 -1.42 15.26 22.97
CA GLY A 385 -0.18 14.51 22.90
C GLY A 385 1.06 15.35 23.26
N SER A 386 1.89 14.82 24.15
CA SER A 386 3.18 15.40 24.53
C SER A 386 4.20 15.36 23.39
N GLY A 387 4.05 14.38 22.48
CA GLY A 387 5.02 14.02 21.46
C GLY A 387 6.07 13.01 21.95
N SER A 388 5.83 12.37 23.09
CA SER A 388 6.47 11.12 23.50
C SER A 388 5.63 9.94 23.03
N GLU A 389 6.29 8.87 22.59
CA GLU A 389 5.63 7.62 22.21
C GLU A 389 5.21 6.85 23.48
N GLU A 390 3.94 6.94 23.85
CA GLU A 390 3.41 6.38 25.09
C GLU A 390 1.93 5.98 24.95
N ASN A 391 1.48 5.02 25.76
CA ASN A 391 0.07 4.70 25.95
C ASN A 391 -0.57 5.54 27.09
N ARG A 392 -0.20 6.81 27.23
CA ARG A 392 -0.54 7.63 28.42
C ARG A 392 -1.87 8.39 28.28
N ASN A 393 -2.81 8.09 29.18
CA ASN A 393 -4.05 8.86 29.33
C ASN A 393 -3.86 10.07 30.23
N ASN A 394 -4.57 11.16 29.97
CA ASN A 394 -4.55 12.32 30.86
C ASN A 394 -5.79 13.21 30.69
N ALA A 395 -6.21 13.86 31.79
CA ALA A 395 -7.25 14.88 31.74
C ALA A 395 -6.80 16.15 30.98
N TYR A 396 -5.49 16.42 30.95
CA TYR A 396 -4.90 17.53 30.20
C TYR A 396 -4.32 17.02 28.88
N PRO A 397 -4.79 17.51 27.72
CA PRO A 397 -4.44 16.96 26.41
C PRO A 397 -2.92 16.94 26.14
N HIS A 398 -2.19 17.98 26.55
CA HIS A 398 -0.73 18.08 26.30
C HIS A 398 0.11 17.15 27.20
N LYS A 399 -0.49 16.58 28.26
CA LYS A 399 0.15 15.60 29.16
C LYS A 399 -0.22 14.16 28.84
N ALA A 400 -1.15 13.95 27.91
CA ALA A 400 -1.39 12.63 27.35
C ALA A 400 -0.26 12.29 26.37
N GLY A 401 -0.06 11.01 26.12
CA GLY A 401 0.85 10.49 25.11
C GLY A 401 0.07 9.54 24.19
N PHE A 402 0.47 9.52 22.93
CA PHE A 402 -0.03 8.57 21.93
C PHE A 402 1.17 7.77 21.42
N ALA A 403 0.91 6.71 20.68
CA ALA A 403 1.93 5.88 20.07
C ALA A 403 1.49 5.57 18.63
N GLN A 404 1.97 6.42 17.72
CA GLN A 404 1.67 6.35 16.29
C GLN A 404 0.15 6.30 15.99
N PRO A 405 -0.59 7.38 16.29
CA PRO A 405 -2.02 7.43 15.98
C PRO A 405 -2.24 7.38 14.46
N SER A 406 -3.07 6.46 13.99
CA SER A 406 -3.23 6.16 12.55
C SER A 406 -4.67 6.17 12.04
N GLY A 407 -5.66 6.33 12.93
CA GLY A 407 -7.07 6.34 12.56
C GLY A 407 -7.90 7.29 13.43
N LEU A 408 -8.83 8.02 12.83
CA LEU A 408 -9.70 8.99 13.51
C LEU A 408 -11.18 8.77 13.16
N ALA A 409 -12.06 8.90 14.15
CA ALA A 409 -13.50 8.96 13.92
C ALA A 409 -14.19 9.94 14.87
N LEU A 410 -14.91 10.91 14.32
CA LEU A 410 -15.64 11.90 15.10
C LEU A 410 -17.00 11.36 15.59
N ALA A 411 -17.27 11.51 16.89
CA ALA A 411 -18.57 11.27 17.50
C ALA A 411 -19.06 12.55 18.19
N PRO A 412 -19.62 13.52 17.43
CA PRO A 412 -19.93 14.84 17.98
C PRO A 412 -21.17 14.85 18.89
N GLY A 413 -22.11 13.92 18.68
CA GLY A 413 -23.36 13.82 19.43
C GLY A 413 -23.16 13.39 20.89
N GLY A 414 -23.97 13.95 21.79
CA GLY A 414 -24.05 13.48 23.18
C GLY A 414 -24.60 12.05 23.27
N PRO A 415 -24.15 11.21 24.22
CA PRO A 415 -23.28 11.53 25.36
C PRO A 415 -21.78 11.43 25.08
N TRP A 416 -21.36 11.20 23.83
CA TRP A 416 -19.95 10.91 23.50
C TRP A 416 -19.10 12.17 23.41
N SER A 417 -19.49 13.09 22.52
CA SER A 417 -18.79 14.35 22.23
C SER A 417 -17.26 14.19 22.25
N CYS A 418 -16.76 13.25 21.45
CA CYS A 418 -15.35 12.87 21.42
C CYS A 418 -14.84 12.53 20.01
N LEU A 419 -13.52 12.54 19.86
CA LEU A 419 -12.79 11.95 18.74
C LEU A 419 -12.24 10.60 19.17
N PHE A 420 -12.60 9.52 18.47
CA PHE A 420 -11.98 8.21 18.65
C PHE A 420 -10.67 8.14 17.87
N VAL A 421 -9.67 7.48 18.46
CA VAL A 421 -8.32 7.37 17.90
C VAL A 421 -7.89 5.91 17.92
N ALA A 422 -7.49 5.39 16.76
CA ALA A 422 -6.72 4.15 16.65
C ALA A 422 -5.25 4.47 16.94
N ASP A 423 -4.72 3.96 18.04
CA ASP A 423 -3.36 4.24 18.53
C ASP A 423 -2.51 2.98 18.33
N SER A 424 -1.80 2.94 17.20
CA SER A 424 -1.35 1.71 16.56
C SER A 424 -0.26 1.01 17.36
N GLU A 425 0.81 1.73 17.73
CA GLU A 425 1.97 1.15 18.41
C GLU A 425 1.66 0.77 19.87
N SER A 426 0.64 1.38 20.49
CA SER A 426 0.12 0.96 21.80
C SER A 426 -0.91 -0.17 21.71
N SER A 427 -1.34 -0.52 20.48
CA SER A 427 -2.40 -1.49 20.21
C SER A 427 -3.67 -1.23 21.00
N SER A 428 -4.12 0.04 20.97
CA SER A 428 -5.28 0.49 21.73
C SER A 428 -6.18 1.44 20.96
N VAL A 429 -7.41 1.61 21.45
CA VAL A 429 -8.33 2.65 20.99
C VAL A 429 -8.55 3.65 22.12
N ARG A 430 -8.51 4.93 21.78
CA ARG A 430 -8.60 6.06 22.72
C ARG A 430 -9.77 6.97 22.35
N SER A 431 -10.20 7.79 23.30
CA SER A 431 -11.12 8.90 23.05
C SER A 431 -10.51 10.21 23.52
N VAL A 432 -10.58 11.26 22.70
CA VAL A 432 -10.25 12.64 23.07
C VAL A 432 -11.54 13.43 23.16
N ALA A 433 -11.86 13.94 24.35
CA ALA A 433 -13.11 14.68 24.56
C ALA A 433 -13.10 16.03 23.84
N LEU A 434 -14.14 16.33 23.06
CA LEU A 434 -14.28 17.60 22.32
C LEU A 434 -14.57 18.79 23.26
N GLY A 435 -14.98 18.56 24.51
CA GLY A 435 -15.30 19.62 25.45
C GLY A 435 -14.10 20.18 26.23
N ASP A 436 -13.12 19.35 26.54
CA ASP A 436 -11.98 19.72 27.38
C ASP A 436 -10.62 19.14 26.96
N GLY A 437 -10.59 18.31 25.91
CA GLY A 437 -9.38 17.65 25.42
C GLY A 437 -8.92 16.45 26.24
N ALA A 438 -9.70 15.98 27.23
CA ALA A 438 -9.28 14.84 28.04
C ALA A 438 -9.12 13.57 27.18
N VAL A 439 -7.96 12.93 27.30
CA VAL A 439 -7.63 11.66 26.61
C VAL A 439 -7.89 10.50 27.55
N LYS A 440 -8.74 9.56 27.13
CA LYS A 440 -9.17 8.40 27.92
C LYS A 440 -9.03 7.10 27.13
N ALA A 441 -8.72 6.02 27.85
CA ALA A 441 -8.66 4.68 27.28
C ALA A 441 -10.06 4.17 26.98
N LEU A 442 -10.22 3.51 25.83
CA LEU A 442 -11.45 2.80 25.47
C LEU A 442 -11.26 1.29 25.62
N VAL A 443 -10.40 0.69 24.80
CA VAL A 443 -10.08 -0.76 24.77
C VAL A 443 -8.63 -0.98 24.32
N GLY A 444 -8.07 -2.16 24.61
CA GLY A 444 -6.70 -2.51 24.18
C GLY A 444 -5.60 -1.99 25.10
N GLY A 445 -4.37 -2.41 24.83
CA GLY A 445 -3.17 -2.06 25.61
C GLY A 445 -3.18 -2.55 27.06
N GLU A 446 -2.44 -1.86 27.92
CA GLU A 446 -2.33 -2.10 29.36
C GLU A 446 -2.32 -0.79 30.15
N ARG A 447 -2.25 -0.89 31.50
CA ARG A 447 -2.25 0.27 32.39
C ARG A 447 -0.91 0.99 32.45
N ASP A 448 0.20 0.29 32.23
CA ASP A 448 1.52 0.91 32.18
C ASP A 448 1.61 1.80 30.92
N PRO A 449 1.75 3.12 31.07
CA PRO A 449 1.83 4.03 29.93
C PRO A 449 3.08 3.82 29.07
N MET A 450 4.12 3.16 29.57
CA MET A 450 5.34 2.87 28.81
C MET A 450 5.30 1.52 28.11
N ASN A 451 4.34 0.65 28.43
CA ASN A 451 4.23 -0.66 27.80
C ASN A 451 3.57 -0.56 26.42
N LEU A 452 4.39 -0.60 25.36
CA LEU A 452 3.97 -0.64 23.95
C LEU A 452 3.95 -2.07 23.37
N PHE A 453 4.06 -3.09 24.21
CA PHE A 453 4.07 -4.51 23.82
C PHE A 453 2.82 -5.26 24.31
N ALA A 454 1.79 -4.51 24.75
CA ALA A 454 0.52 -5.04 25.26
C ALA A 454 -0.48 -5.39 24.13
N PHE A 455 -0.04 -6.15 23.14
CA PHE A 455 -0.82 -6.54 21.96
C PHE A 455 -1.32 -7.99 22.03
N GLY A 456 -2.23 -8.36 21.13
CA GLY A 456 -2.78 -9.71 20.99
C GLY A 456 -4.13 -9.70 20.26
N ASP A 457 -4.85 -10.81 20.29
CA ASP A 457 -6.18 -10.95 19.67
C ASP A 457 -7.16 -11.54 20.67
N VAL A 458 -7.70 -10.69 21.55
CA VAL A 458 -8.61 -11.11 22.62
C VAL A 458 -9.83 -10.20 22.63
N ASP A 459 -11.00 -10.82 22.46
CA ASP A 459 -12.28 -10.14 22.68
C ASP A 459 -12.49 -9.96 24.19
N GLY A 460 -12.88 -8.76 24.61
CA GLY A 460 -12.87 -8.43 26.03
C GLY A 460 -13.34 -7.02 26.32
N LYS A 461 -13.31 -6.65 27.60
CA LYS A 461 -13.76 -5.34 28.07
C LYS A 461 -12.57 -4.46 28.44
N ALA A 462 -12.57 -3.22 27.96
CA ALA A 462 -11.50 -2.25 28.21
C ALA A 462 -10.11 -2.86 27.94
N VAL A 463 -9.23 -2.89 28.97
CA VAL A 463 -7.86 -3.42 28.85
C VAL A 463 -7.78 -4.94 28.70
N ASP A 464 -8.86 -5.67 29.00
CA ASP A 464 -8.90 -7.13 28.81
C ASP A 464 -9.01 -7.49 27.33
N ALA A 465 -9.52 -6.57 26.50
CA ALA A 465 -9.43 -6.70 25.05
C ALA A 465 -7.98 -6.52 24.61
N LYS A 466 -7.57 -7.25 23.59
CA LYS A 466 -6.27 -7.10 22.94
C LYS A 466 -6.45 -6.92 21.44
N LEU A 467 -5.70 -5.97 20.90
CA LEU A 467 -5.61 -5.60 19.49
C LEU A 467 -4.16 -5.77 19.04
N GLN A 468 -3.91 -5.71 17.74
CA GLN A 468 -2.57 -5.72 17.17
C GLN A 468 -2.47 -4.68 16.04
N HIS A 469 -1.77 -3.58 16.35
CA HIS A 469 -1.50 -2.48 15.43
C HIS A 469 -2.75 -1.99 14.65
N PRO A 470 -3.83 -1.56 15.34
CA PRO A 470 -5.07 -1.16 14.69
C PRO A 470 -4.90 0.17 13.95
N LEU A 471 -5.10 0.18 12.63
CA LEU A 471 -4.87 1.37 11.81
C LEU A 471 -6.11 2.24 11.60
N GLY A 472 -7.32 1.72 11.80
CA GLY A 472 -8.56 2.43 11.45
C GLY A 472 -9.64 2.34 12.52
N VAL A 473 -10.40 3.42 12.68
CA VAL A 473 -11.65 3.44 13.44
C VAL A 473 -12.77 4.13 12.65
N ALA A 474 -14.01 3.68 12.79
CA ALA A 474 -15.17 4.32 12.16
C ALA A 474 -16.40 4.32 13.07
N TRP A 475 -16.96 5.51 13.31
CA TRP A 475 -18.11 5.70 14.19
C TRP A 475 -19.44 5.56 13.45
N ALA A 476 -20.35 4.72 13.96
CA ALA A 476 -21.71 4.57 13.44
C ALA A 476 -22.73 5.17 14.42
N PRO A 477 -23.15 6.44 14.25
CA PRO A 477 -24.04 7.10 15.20
C PRO A 477 -25.41 6.41 15.33
N GLN A 478 -25.95 5.86 14.25
CA GLN A 478 -27.24 5.18 14.24
C GLN A 478 -27.26 3.90 15.09
N ARG A 479 -26.09 3.27 15.27
CA ARG A 479 -25.94 2.05 16.08
C ARG A 479 -25.31 2.31 17.44
N SER A 480 -24.73 3.51 17.64
CA SER A 480 -23.88 3.83 18.79
C SER A 480 -22.72 2.84 18.97
N LEU A 481 -22.11 2.40 17.85
CA LEU A 481 -21.00 1.45 17.82
C LEU A 481 -19.80 2.05 17.08
N LEU A 482 -18.61 1.64 17.52
CA LEU A 482 -17.34 1.96 16.88
C LEU A 482 -16.79 0.70 16.22
N TYR A 483 -16.43 0.79 14.95
CA TYR A 483 -15.74 -0.29 14.23
C TYR A 483 -14.25 -0.01 14.21
N VAL A 484 -13.43 -1.05 14.33
CA VAL A 484 -11.97 -0.97 14.35
C VAL A 484 -11.41 -1.90 13.29
N ALA A 485 -10.55 -1.41 12.41
CA ALA A 485 -9.68 -2.28 11.61
C ALA A 485 -8.48 -2.67 12.49
N ASP A 486 -8.54 -3.90 13.01
CA ASP A 486 -7.51 -4.50 13.85
C ASP A 486 -6.50 -5.19 12.93
N SER A 487 -5.64 -4.37 12.34
CA SER A 487 -5.00 -4.64 11.05
C SER A 487 -4.11 -5.88 11.07
N TYR A 488 -3.23 -6.03 12.08
CA TYR A 488 -2.31 -7.17 12.15
C TYR A 488 -2.95 -8.44 12.70
N ASN A 489 -4.17 -8.34 13.26
CA ASN A 489 -5.00 -9.50 13.54
C ASN A 489 -5.89 -9.88 12.34
N HIS A 490 -5.79 -9.16 11.21
CA HIS A 490 -6.57 -9.39 9.99
C HIS A 490 -8.08 -9.43 10.23
N LYS A 491 -8.56 -8.58 11.13
CA LYS A 491 -9.94 -8.60 11.63
C LYS A 491 -10.56 -7.20 11.63
N ILE A 492 -11.88 -7.18 11.50
CA ILE A 492 -12.68 -6.03 11.86
C ILE A 492 -13.30 -6.32 13.22
N LYS A 493 -13.02 -5.46 14.20
CA LYS A 493 -13.61 -5.50 15.54
C LYS A 493 -14.76 -4.49 15.64
N VAL A 494 -15.66 -4.74 16.57
CA VAL A 494 -16.70 -3.79 16.99
C VAL A 494 -16.61 -3.52 18.48
N VAL A 495 -16.67 -2.25 18.84
CA VAL A 495 -16.59 -1.74 20.20
C VAL A 495 -17.90 -1.02 20.54
N ASP A 496 -18.52 -1.41 21.65
CA ASP A 496 -19.55 -0.60 22.31
C ASP A 496 -18.87 0.36 23.29
N PRO A 497 -18.82 1.67 22.99
CA PRO A 497 -18.12 2.62 23.86
C PRO A 497 -18.80 2.84 25.22
N LYS A 498 -20.08 2.47 25.39
CA LYS A 498 -20.78 2.56 26.67
C LYS A 498 -20.26 1.50 27.64
N SER A 499 -20.29 0.26 27.19
CA SER A 499 -19.86 -0.90 27.99
C SER A 499 -18.35 -1.11 27.96
N ARG A 500 -17.67 -0.52 26.97
CA ARG A 500 -16.26 -0.75 26.61
C ARG A 500 -15.99 -2.21 26.21
N GLN A 501 -17.00 -2.90 25.70
CA GLN A 501 -16.83 -4.26 25.18
C GLN A 501 -16.30 -4.19 23.74
N CYS A 502 -15.20 -4.89 23.48
CA CYS A 502 -14.66 -5.18 22.15
C CYS A 502 -14.97 -6.64 21.79
N ARG A 503 -15.34 -6.89 20.54
CA ARG A 503 -15.51 -8.23 19.98
C ARG A 503 -15.17 -8.27 18.49
N THR A 504 -14.83 -9.44 17.99
CA THR A 504 -14.69 -9.70 16.56
C THR A 504 -16.04 -9.52 15.86
N LEU A 505 -16.05 -8.68 14.81
CA LEU A 505 -17.19 -8.53 13.91
C LEU A 505 -17.03 -9.45 12.69
N ALA A 506 -15.87 -9.38 12.03
CA ALA A 506 -15.55 -10.12 10.81
C ALA A 506 -14.05 -10.45 10.75
N GLY A 507 -13.69 -11.49 10.00
CA GLY A 507 -12.31 -11.93 9.84
C GLY A 507 -12.02 -13.22 10.59
N THR A 508 -11.49 -14.23 9.89
CA THR A 508 -10.99 -15.48 10.50
C THR A 508 -9.77 -15.24 11.38
N GLY A 509 -8.99 -14.20 11.07
CA GLY A 509 -7.68 -13.91 11.67
C GLY A 509 -6.51 -14.49 10.88
N GLN A 510 -6.78 -15.21 9.79
CA GLN A 510 -5.76 -15.60 8.82
C GLN A 510 -5.63 -14.51 7.75
N CYS A 511 -4.41 -14.18 7.35
CA CYS A 511 -4.19 -13.32 6.19
C CYS A 511 -4.70 -14.04 4.93
N GLY A 512 -5.40 -13.32 4.07
CA GLY A 512 -5.87 -13.86 2.80
C GLY A 512 -6.99 -13.02 2.20
N ASP A 513 -7.42 -13.40 0.99
CA ASP A 513 -8.39 -12.68 0.18
C ASP A 513 -9.77 -13.35 0.11
N GLN A 514 -9.98 -14.45 0.85
CA GLN A 514 -11.24 -15.20 0.83
C GLN A 514 -12.44 -14.32 1.22
N VAL A 515 -13.45 -14.29 0.33
CA VAL A 515 -14.75 -13.67 0.60
C VAL A 515 -15.72 -14.79 0.96
N GLY A 516 -15.95 -14.97 2.26
CA GLY A 516 -16.87 -15.97 2.79
C GLY A 516 -18.33 -15.53 2.72
N PRO A 517 -19.30 -16.46 2.77
CA PRO A 517 -20.73 -16.14 2.78
C PRO A 517 -21.16 -15.38 4.05
N ALA A 518 -20.35 -15.45 5.12
CA ALA A 518 -20.55 -14.76 6.38
C ALA A 518 -19.28 -14.01 6.83
N PHE A 519 -19.46 -13.05 7.73
CA PHE A 519 -18.38 -12.26 8.36
C PHE A 519 -17.27 -13.12 9.00
N SER A 520 -17.64 -14.22 9.66
CA SER A 520 -16.69 -15.11 10.34
C SER A 520 -15.85 -15.98 9.41
N GLU A 521 -16.23 -16.09 8.13
CA GLU A 521 -15.60 -16.95 7.13
C GLU A 521 -14.77 -16.17 6.11
N SER A 522 -14.71 -14.84 6.25
CA SER A 522 -13.93 -13.98 5.37
C SER A 522 -12.54 -13.71 5.92
N CYS A 523 -11.58 -13.50 5.02
CA CYS A 523 -10.23 -13.11 5.35
C CYS A 523 -9.98 -11.66 4.92
N PHE A 524 -9.11 -10.99 5.68
CA PHE A 524 -8.56 -9.68 5.35
C PHE A 524 -7.04 -9.80 5.34
N ASN A 525 -6.34 -8.80 4.82
CA ASN A 525 -4.89 -8.74 4.88
C ASN A 525 -4.43 -7.31 5.17
N GLU A 526 -4.01 -7.10 6.42
CA GLU A 526 -3.63 -5.80 6.99
C GLU A 526 -4.54 -4.63 6.59
N PRO A 527 -5.86 -4.66 6.90
CA PRO A 527 -6.76 -3.58 6.50
C PRO A 527 -6.33 -2.24 7.10
N GLY A 528 -5.94 -1.27 6.27
CA GLY A 528 -5.38 0.02 6.69
C GLY A 528 -6.39 1.04 7.18
N GLY A 529 -7.67 0.89 6.80
CA GLY A 529 -8.71 1.85 7.15
C GLY A 529 -10.12 1.36 6.84
N LEU A 530 -11.10 2.04 7.42
CA LEU A 530 -12.51 1.73 7.23
C LEU A 530 -13.36 2.99 7.43
N CYS A 531 -14.52 3.04 6.78
CA CYS A 531 -15.51 4.10 7.01
C CYS A 531 -16.94 3.56 6.94
N VAL A 532 -17.81 4.18 7.73
CA VAL A 532 -19.24 3.82 7.78
C VAL A 532 -19.95 4.53 6.64
N GLY A 533 -20.69 3.76 5.85
CA GLY A 533 -21.53 4.28 4.78
C GLY A 533 -22.92 4.72 5.25
N PRO A 534 -23.78 5.11 4.29
CA PRO A 534 -25.03 5.80 4.57
C PRO A 534 -25.98 4.99 5.47
N GLY A 535 -26.63 5.70 6.39
CA GLY A 535 -27.57 5.09 7.35
C GLY A 535 -26.94 4.09 8.32
N GLY A 536 -25.61 3.96 8.35
CA GLY A 536 -24.93 2.98 9.20
C GLY A 536 -25.18 1.53 8.79
N ARG A 537 -25.51 1.28 7.51
CA ARG A 537 -25.83 -0.06 6.99
C ARG A 537 -24.65 -0.79 6.39
N VAL A 538 -23.71 -0.06 5.79
CA VAL A 538 -22.53 -0.65 5.16
C VAL A 538 -21.26 -0.11 5.80
N LEU A 539 -20.22 -0.93 5.80
CA LEU A 539 -18.87 -0.56 6.20
C LEU A 539 -17.94 -0.83 5.03
N TYR A 540 -17.26 0.21 4.55
CA TYR A 540 -16.21 0.08 3.53
C TYR A 540 -14.87 -0.12 4.24
N VAL A 541 -14.08 -1.07 3.78
CA VAL A 541 -12.78 -1.42 4.35
C VAL A 541 -11.73 -1.36 3.24
N ALA A 542 -10.68 -0.58 3.46
CA ALA A 542 -9.48 -0.61 2.64
C ALA A 542 -8.65 -1.83 3.05
N ASP A 543 -8.78 -2.92 2.28
CA ASP A 543 -8.14 -4.21 2.54
C ASP A 543 -6.78 -4.24 1.85
N THR A 544 -5.81 -3.59 2.49
CA THR A 544 -4.61 -3.01 1.89
C THR A 544 -3.76 -4.04 1.13
N ASN A 545 -3.34 -5.12 1.79
CA ASN A 545 -2.48 -6.12 1.15
C ASN A 545 -3.25 -7.06 0.19
N ASN A 546 -4.58 -6.98 0.16
CA ASN A 546 -5.42 -7.62 -0.86
C ASN A 546 -5.76 -6.68 -2.03
N HIS A 547 -5.20 -5.46 -2.05
CA HIS A 547 -5.33 -4.52 -3.18
C HIS A 547 -6.78 -4.19 -3.55
N ARG A 548 -7.69 -4.10 -2.56
CA ARG A 548 -9.13 -3.97 -2.80
C ARG A 548 -9.87 -3.14 -1.74
N ILE A 549 -11.09 -2.72 -2.06
CA ILE A 549 -12.05 -2.19 -1.09
C ILE A 549 -13.15 -3.23 -0.86
N THR A 550 -13.28 -3.69 0.38
CA THR A 550 -14.29 -4.66 0.80
C THR A 550 -15.49 -3.93 1.40
N VAL A 551 -16.70 -4.41 1.11
CA VAL A 551 -17.97 -3.85 1.61
C VAL A 551 -18.64 -4.88 2.51
N LEU A 552 -18.84 -4.51 3.77
CA LEU A 552 -19.57 -5.31 4.76
C LEU A 552 -20.97 -4.74 4.89
N ASP A 553 -21.99 -5.53 4.56
CA ASP A 553 -23.38 -5.19 4.83
C ASP A 553 -23.74 -5.62 6.25
N LEU A 554 -23.98 -4.65 7.12
CA LEU A 554 -24.19 -4.82 8.56
C LEU A 554 -25.61 -5.28 8.91
N ASP A 555 -26.54 -5.33 7.94
CA ASP A 555 -27.90 -5.83 8.16
C ASP A 555 -28.02 -7.30 7.74
N THR A 556 -27.41 -7.66 6.61
CA THR A 556 -27.40 -9.03 6.07
C THR A 556 -26.21 -9.86 6.55
N HIS A 557 -25.19 -9.23 7.12
CA HIS A 557 -23.91 -9.84 7.52
C HIS A 557 -23.15 -10.53 6.37
N THR A 558 -23.23 -9.94 5.17
CA THR A 558 -22.57 -10.43 3.96
C THR A 558 -21.43 -9.51 3.52
N LEU A 559 -20.45 -10.06 2.80
CA LEU A 559 -19.36 -9.29 2.22
C LEU A 559 -19.46 -9.25 0.70
N SER A 560 -19.05 -8.14 0.13
CA SER A 560 -18.87 -7.95 -1.30
C SER A 560 -17.66 -7.04 -1.56
N LEU A 561 -17.33 -6.83 -2.83
CA LEU A 561 -16.24 -5.96 -3.26
C LEU A 561 -16.80 -4.73 -3.98
N VAL A 562 -16.17 -3.56 -3.76
CA VAL A 562 -16.47 -2.38 -4.59
C VAL A 562 -16.01 -2.68 -6.02
N GLY A 563 -16.94 -2.62 -6.98
CA GLY A 563 -16.63 -2.85 -8.40
C GLY A 563 -17.00 -4.24 -8.95
N ASN A 564 -17.67 -5.12 -8.17
CA ASN A 564 -18.20 -6.40 -8.68
C ASN A 564 -19.51 -6.29 -9.52
N PHE A 565 -19.84 -5.09 -10.03
CA PHE A 565 -20.85 -4.89 -11.08
C PHE A 565 -20.11 -4.47 -12.36
N PRO A 566 -20.51 -4.94 -13.56
CA PRO A 566 -19.70 -4.86 -14.77
C PRO A 566 -19.21 -3.43 -15.03
N PHE A 567 -17.90 -3.25 -14.89
CA PHE A 567 -17.22 -1.99 -15.09
C PHE A 567 -17.34 -1.60 -16.57
N VAL A 568 -18.16 -0.59 -16.86
CA VAL A 568 -18.05 0.16 -18.12
C VAL A 568 -16.86 1.10 -17.94
N ASN A 569 -15.71 0.71 -18.46
CA ASN A 569 -14.54 1.56 -18.56
C ASN A 569 -14.84 2.74 -19.50
N HIS A 570 -15.32 3.87 -18.97
CA HIS A 570 -15.18 5.14 -19.67
C HIS A 570 -13.76 5.66 -19.44
N ARG A 571 -12.84 5.26 -20.33
CA ARG A 571 -11.60 6.02 -20.52
C ARG A 571 -11.91 7.31 -21.28
N PRO A 572 -11.38 8.49 -20.88
CA PRO A 572 -11.24 9.61 -21.79
C PRO A 572 -10.29 9.19 -22.93
N PRO A 573 -10.43 9.77 -24.15
CA PRO A 573 -9.70 9.33 -25.34
C PRO A 573 -8.20 9.68 -25.21
N GLY A 574 -7.46 8.81 -24.53
CA GLY A 574 -6.01 8.74 -24.50
C GLY A 574 -5.60 7.44 -25.17
N THR A 575 -4.79 7.57 -26.22
CA THR A 575 -4.25 6.53 -27.10
C THR A 575 -3.99 5.21 -26.37
N LEU A 576 -4.83 4.21 -26.65
CA LEU A 576 -4.59 2.82 -26.28
C LEU A 576 -3.26 2.39 -26.92
N CYS A 577 -2.22 2.24 -26.10
CA CYS A 577 -1.13 1.35 -26.42
C CYS A 577 -1.72 -0.06 -26.47
N THR A 578 -2.10 -0.50 -27.68
CA THR A 578 -2.52 -1.86 -27.94
C THR A 578 -1.29 -2.73 -27.79
N THR A 579 -1.28 -3.61 -26.79
CA THR A 579 -0.44 -4.81 -26.87
C THR A 579 -0.94 -5.59 -28.10
N ARG A 580 -0.22 -5.43 -29.21
CA ARG A 580 -0.45 -6.22 -30.43
C ARG A 580 -0.44 -7.69 -30.02
N ALA A 581 -1.53 -8.41 -30.31
CA ALA A 581 -1.46 -9.87 -30.28
C ALA A 581 -0.36 -10.31 -31.25
N PRO A 582 0.30 -11.45 -30.98
CA PRO A 582 1.17 -12.06 -31.96
C PRO A 582 0.42 -12.19 -33.29
N THR A 583 1.05 -11.78 -34.39
CA THR A 583 0.49 -12.02 -35.72
C THR A 583 0.26 -13.52 -35.91
N LEU A 584 -0.90 -13.91 -36.42
CA LEU A 584 -1.18 -15.31 -36.75
C LEU A 584 -0.05 -15.83 -37.66
N PRO A 585 0.57 -16.99 -37.34
CA PRO A 585 1.53 -17.62 -38.24
C PRO A 585 0.93 -17.82 -39.62
N LYS A 586 1.73 -17.72 -40.69
CA LYS A 586 1.25 -17.97 -42.06
C LYS A 586 0.66 -19.37 -42.27
N SER A 587 1.02 -20.31 -41.39
CA SER A 587 0.52 -21.69 -41.36
C SER A 587 -0.78 -21.87 -40.56
N ALA A 588 -1.27 -20.83 -39.88
CA ALA A 588 -2.50 -20.90 -39.11
C ALA A 588 -3.72 -21.05 -40.05
N PRO A 589 -4.63 -22.01 -39.80
CA PRO A 589 -5.85 -22.13 -40.57
C PRO A 589 -6.73 -20.88 -40.41
N HIS A 590 -7.23 -20.39 -41.54
CA HIS A 590 -8.23 -19.34 -41.64
C HIS A 590 -9.54 -19.97 -42.12
N ILE A 591 -10.46 -20.20 -41.20
CA ILE A 591 -11.71 -20.93 -41.43
C ILE A 591 -12.82 -19.92 -41.68
N LYS A 592 -13.43 -19.98 -42.85
CA LYS A 592 -14.59 -19.14 -43.20
C LYS A 592 -15.88 -19.91 -42.93
N LEU A 593 -16.75 -19.34 -42.11
CA LEU A 593 -18.02 -19.93 -41.71
C LEU A 593 -19.15 -19.50 -42.66
N ALA A 594 -20.29 -20.20 -42.56
CA ALA A 594 -21.51 -19.81 -43.26
C ALA A 594 -22.06 -18.49 -42.68
N PRO A 595 -22.59 -17.57 -43.50
CA PRO A 595 -23.20 -16.34 -43.00
C PRO A 595 -24.36 -16.61 -42.03
N VAL A 596 -24.48 -15.76 -41.02
CA VAL A 596 -25.53 -15.87 -39.99
C VAL A 596 -26.34 -14.58 -39.97
N GLU A 597 -27.66 -14.72 -39.93
CA GLU A 597 -28.58 -13.60 -39.75
C GLU A 597 -28.63 -13.19 -38.28
N VAL A 598 -28.40 -11.91 -38.01
CA VAL A 598 -28.40 -11.35 -36.65
C VAL A 598 -28.93 -9.93 -36.68
N ALA A 599 -29.85 -9.61 -35.76
CA ALA A 599 -30.40 -8.27 -35.68
C ALA A 599 -29.47 -7.31 -34.92
N LEU A 600 -29.45 -6.05 -35.32
CA LEU A 600 -28.81 -4.98 -34.56
C LEU A 600 -29.40 -4.89 -33.14
N GLY A 601 -28.55 -4.88 -32.11
CA GLY A 601 -28.93 -4.95 -30.71
C GLY A 601 -28.99 -6.37 -30.11
N GLN A 602 -28.90 -7.43 -30.93
CA GLN A 602 -28.92 -8.82 -30.49
C GLN A 602 -27.53 -9.30 -30.04
N ARG A 603 -27.48 -10.36 -29.22
CA ARG A 603 -26.24 -11.07 -28.89
C ARG A 603 -25.96 -12.18 -29.89
N LEU A 604 -24.71 -12.27 -30.33
CA LEU A 604 -24.18 -13.40 -31.08
C LEU A 604 -23.29 -14.21 -30.14
N SER A 605 -23.58 -15.49 -29.91
CA SER A 605 -22.73 -16.39 -29.11
C SER A 605 -21.86 -17.23 -30.04
N LEU A 606 -20.54 -17.08 -29.95
CA LEU A 606 -19.57 -17.90 -30.66
C LEU A 606 -19.01 -18.93 -29.69
N GLU A 607 -19.30 -20.21 -29.91
CA GLU A 607 -18.87 -21.32 -29.05
C GLU A 607 -17.86 -22.19 -29.80
N LEU A 608 -16.60 -22.18 -29.38
CA LEU A 608 -15.51 -22.91 -30.03
C LEU A 608 -14.98 -24.02 -29.14
N SER A 609 -15.18 -25.27 -29.55
CA SER A 609 -14.55 -26.44 -28.95
C SER A 609 -13.21 -26.73 -29.63
N LEU A 610 -12.15 -26.87 -28.83
CA LEU A 610 -10.79 -27.10 -29.32
C LEU A 610 -10.34 -28.51 -28.93
N GLU A 611 -9.84 -29.28 -29.89
CA GLU A 611 -9.30 -30.61 -29.64
C GLU A 611 -7.77 -30.58 -29.73
N LEU A 612 -7.10 -30.98 -28.65
CA LEU A 612 -5.65 -31.13 -28.61
C LEU A 612 -5.22 -32.50 -29.15
N PRO A 613 -3.98 -32.62 -29.69
CA PRO A 613 -3.41 -33.92 -30.02
C PRO A 613 -3.37 -34.87 -28.82
N GLU A 614 -3.44 -36.18 -29.10
CA GLU A 614 -3.43 -37.20 -28.04
C GLU A 614 -2.18 -37.08 -27.15
N GLY A 615 -2.38 -37.00 -25.83
CA GLY A 615 -1.31 -36.86 -24.84
C GLY A 615 -0.73 -35.44 -24.68
N ALA A 616 -1.33 -34.42 -25.31
CA ALA A 616 -0.97 -33.02 -25.11
C ALA A 616 -1.68 -32.39 -23.90
N LYS A 617 -1.00 -31.46 -23.22
CA LYS A 617 -1.57 -30.66 -22.13
C LYS A 617 -1.23 -29.18 -22.30
N PRO A 618 -2.14 -28.25 -21.94
CA PRO A 618 -1.81 -26.81 -21.87
C PRO A 618 -0.61 -26.57 -20.97
N THR A 619 0.21 -25.58 -21.28
CA THR A 619 1.35 -25.18 -20.43
C THR A 619 0.98 -24.01 -19.52
N GLU A 620 1.40 -24.07 -18.26
CA GLU A 620 1.22 -22.98 -17.29
C GLU A 620 2.21 -21.83 -17.53
N ASP A 621 3.36 -22.11 -18.16
CA ASP A 621 4.43 -21.13 -18.42
C ASP A 621 4.12 -20.18 -19.61
N ALA A 622 3.12 -20.51 -20.44
CA ALA A 622 2.68 -19.68 -21.56
C ALA A 622 1.14 -19.76 -21.72
N PRO A 623 0.38 -18.72 -21.34
CA PRO A 623 -1.07 -18.78 -21.33
C PRO A 623 -1.65 -18.82 -22.74
N SER A 624 -2.61 -19.72 -22.95
CA SER A 624 -3.46 -19.74 -24.16
C SER A 624 -4.50 -18.63 -24.10
N PHE A 625 -4.86 -18.02 -25.22
CA PHE A 625 -5.81 -16.91 -25.27
C PHE A 625 -6.55 -16.81 -26.60
N TRP A 626 -7.64 -16.05 -26.61
CA TRP A 626 -8.44 -15.74 -27.78
C TRP A 626 -8.57 -14.23 -27.98
N ARG A 627 -8.88 -13.83 -29.21
CA ARG A 627 -9.15 -12.44 -29.61
C ARG A 627 -10.27 -12.38 -30.63
N LEU A 628 -11.21 -11.47 -30.44
CA LEU A 628 -12.27 -11.17 -31.39
C LEU A 628 -11.98 -9.86 -32.11
N SER A 629 -12.06 -9.84 -33.44
CA SER A 629 -11.88 -8.64 -34.25
C SER A 629 -13.00 -8.49 -35.29
N ALA A 630 -13.17 -7.29 -35.80
CA ALA A 630 -14.11 -6.96 -36.88
C ALA A 630 -13.39 -6.04 -37.87
N GLU A 631 -12.49 -6.60 -38.66
CA GLU A 631 -11.61 -5.81 -39.54
C GLU A 631 -12.44 -5.01 -40.56
N GLY A 632 -12.24 -3.69 -40.56
CA GLY A 632 -13.02 -2.74 -41.38
C GLY A 632 -14.45 -2.49 -40.89
N ASN A 633 -14.83 -3.08 -39.75
CA ASN A 633 -16.18 -3.01 -39.16
C ASN A 633 -16.10 -2.91 -37.62
N GLU A 634 -15.09 -2.21 -37.12
CA GLU A 634 -14.72 -2.19 -35.70
C GLU A 634 -15.85 -1.70 -34.79
N TRP A 635 -16.74 -0.88 -35.35
CA TRP A 635 -17.96 -0.39 -34.70
C TRP A 635 -18.86 -1.52 -34.16
N LEU A 636 -18.81 -2.72 -34.73
CA LEU A 636 -19.58 -3.88 -34.25
C LEU A 636 -19.19 -4.34 -32.84
N LEU A 637 -17.95 -4.06 -32.42
CA LEU A 637 -17.38 -4.53 -31.16
C LEU A 637 -16.98 -3.40 -30.20
N GLU A 638 -17.42 -2.17 -30.49
CA GLU A 638 -17.09 -1.00 -29.69
C GLU A 638 -17.59 -1.15 -28.25
N GLY A 639 -16.71 -0.86 -27.28
CA GLY A 639 -17.02 -0.95 -25.85
C GLY A 639 -17.11 -2.36 -25.26
N GLN A 640 -16.61 -3.39 -25.97
CA GLN A 640 -16.70 -4.79 -25.55
C GLN A 640 -15.32 -5.44 -25.36
N SER A 641 -15.26 -6.54 -24.61
CA SER A 641 -14.01 -7.30 -24.48
C SER A 641 -13.67 -8.00 -25.78
N LEU A 642 -12.50 -7.69 -26.33
CA LEU A 642 -12.01 -8.23 -27.60
C LEU A 642 -11.04 -9.40 -27.40
N GLY A 643 -10.86 -9.92 -26.18
CA GLY A 643 -9.98 -11.06 -25.92
C GLY A 643 -10.11 -11.61 -24.51
N GLY A 644 -9.57 -12.81 -24.29
CA GLY A 644 -9.60 -13.49 -23.01
C GLY A 644 -8.66 -14.70 -22.96
N ALA A 645 -8.40 -15.22 -21.76
CA ALA A 645 -7.58 -16.42 -21.58
C ALA A 645 -8.39 -17.70 -21.87
N ILE A 646 -7.70 -18.75 -22.33
CA ILE A 646 -8.21 -20.11 -22.46
C ILE A 646 -7.58 -20.91 -21.32
N VAL A 647 -8.29 -21.01 -20.20
CA VAL A 647 -7.81 -21.64 -18.97
C VAL A 647 -8.01 -23.16 -19.00
N ASP A 648 -9.08 -23.60 -19.64
CA ASP A 648 -9.39 -25.02 -19.84
C ASP A 648 -9.73 -25.24 -21.32
N VAL A 649 -8.93 -26.05 -22.02
CA VAL A 649 -9.14 -26.40 -23.43
C VAL A 649 -10.23 -27.48 -23.58
N ALA A 650 -10.57 -28.20 -22.50
CA ALA A 650 -11.68 -29.15 -22.49
C ALA A 650 -13.05 -28.46 -22.43
N ALA A 651 -13.09 -27.18 -22.04
CA ALA A 651 -14.28 -26.35 -22.06
C ALA A 651 -14.37 -25.53 -23.37
N PRO A 652 -15.56 -25.37 -23.99
CA PRO A 652 -15.71 -24.52 -25.15
C PRO A 652 -15.37 -23.06 -24.83
N VAL A 653 -14.60 -22.41 -25.72
CA VAL A 653 -14.38 -20.97 -25.69
C VAL A 653 -15.67 -20.28 -26.12
N SER A 654 -16.38 -19.68 -25.16
CA SER A 654 -17.64 -18.97 -25.40
C SER A 654 -17.43 -17.46 -25.41
N VAL A 655 -17.71 -16.81 -26.54
CA VAL A 655 -17.59 -15.35 -26.72
C VAL A 655 -18.92 -14.80 -27.23
N SER A 656 -19.56 -13.91 -26.46
CA SER A 656 -20.92 -13.46 -26.77
C SER A 656 -21.03 -11.93 -26.99
N PRO A 657 -20.47 -11.36 -28.08
CA PRO A 657 -20.60 -9.93 -28.36
C PRO A 657 -22.07 -9.52 -28.57
N ARG A 658 -22.42 -8.32 -28.11
CA ARG A 658 -23.68 -7.65 -28.38
C ARG A 658 -23.50 -6.69 -29.54
N LEU A 659 -24.27 -6.85 -30.62
CA LEU A 659 -24.20 -5.92 -31.74
C LEU A 659 -24.83 -4.57 -31.36
N PRO A 660 -24.29 -3.43 -31.85
CA PRO A 660 -24.89 -2.12 -31.65
C PRO A 660 -26.32 -2.09 -32.19
N ARG A 661 -27.18 -1.24 -31.60
CA ARG A 661 -28.59 -1.10 -32.03
C ARG A 661 -28.77 -0.35 -33.34
N ALA A 662 -27.74 0.37 -33.80
CA ALA A 662 -27.72 1.08 -35.06
C ALA A 662 -26.27 1.16 -35.57
N PRO A 663 -26.04 1.12 -36.89
CA PRO A 663 -24.73 1.39 -37.46
C PRO A 663 -24.38 2.89 -37.34
N PRO A 664 -23.08 3.26 -37.32
CA PRO A 664 -22.65 4.65 -37.41
C PRO A 664 -23.14 5.36 -38.68
N PRO A 665 -23.25 6.70 -38.67
CA PRO A 665 -23.55 7.47 -39.87
C PRO A 665 -22.51 7.20 -40.97
N GLY A 666 -22.97 6.89 -42.19
CA GLY A 666 -22.10 6.68 -43.36
C GLY A 666 -21.69 5.22 -43.62
N VAL A 667 -22.18 4.26 -42.83
CA VAL A 667 -22.04 2.82 -43.13
C VAL A 667 -23.03 2.42 -44.22
N ASP A 668 -22.55 1.69 -45.23
CA ASP A 668 -23.35 1.17 -46.34
C ASP A 668 -24.42 0.18 -45.83
N PRO A 669 -25.72 0.39 -46.13
CA PRO A 669 -26.79 -0.53 -45.71
C PRO A 669 -26.68 -1.94 -46.31
N ASP A 670 -25.95 -2.13 -47.41
CA ASP A 670 -25.72 -3.44 -48.04
C ASP A 670 -24.41 -4.12 -47.57
N LEU A 671 -23.75 -3.56 -46.54
CA LEU A 671 -22.52 -4.10 -46.00
C LEU A 671 -22.74 -5.46 -45.34
N THR A 672 -21.93 -6.45 -45.73
CA THR A 672 -21.86 -7.76 -45.07
C THR A 672 -20.60 -7.82 -44.19
N PRO A 673 -20.64 -7.31 -42.96
CA PRO A 673 -19.48 -7.31 -42.10
C PRO A 673 -19.15 -8.73 -41.63
N SER A 674 -17.95 -8.93 -41.10
CA SER A 674 -17.55 -10.21 -40.51
C SER A 674 -16.85 -10.01 -39.17
N LEU A 675 -17.06 -10.98 -38.28
CA LEU A 675 -16.33 -11.09 -37.02
C LEU A 675 -15.31 -12.22 -37.14
N THR A 676 -14.09 -11.99 -36.67
CA THR A 676 -13.03 -12.98 -36.69
C THR A 676 -12.62 -13.32 -35.26
N LEU A 677 -12.92 -14.56 -34.82
CA LEU A 677 -12.40 -15.12 -33.58
C LEU A 677 -11.06 -15.79 -33.87
N SER A 678 -9.99 -15.33 -33.23
CA SER A 678 -8.65 -15.90 -33.33
C SER A 678 -8.26 -16.52 -31.99
N VAL A 679 -7.59 -17.67 -32.02
CA VAL A 679 -7.10 -18.37 -30.82
C VAL A 679 -5.61 -18.68 -30.95
N TRP A 680 -4.90 -18.62 -29.83
CA TRP A 680 -3.51 -19.05 -29.67
C TRP A 680 -3.46 -20.02 -28.50
N VAL A 681 -3.07 -21.26 -28.77
CA VAL A 681 -3.06 -22.34 -27.80
C VAL A 681 -1.64 -22.86 -27.67
N TYR A 682 -1.11 -22.77 -26.46
CA TYR A 682 0.21 -23.25 -26.09
C TYR A 682 0.06 -24.57 -25.31
N PHE A 683 0.68 -25.63 -25.79
CA PHE A 683 0.59 -26.95 -25.19
C PHE A 683 1.88 -27.75 -25.37
N CYS A 684 2.14 -28.71 -24.49
CA CYS A 684 3.29 -29.61 -24.58
C CYS A 684 2.83 -31.05 -24.77
N VAL A 685 3.54 -31.82 -25.60
CA VAL A 685 3.22 -33.23 -25.89
C VAL A 685 4.09 -34.13 -25.02
N ALA A 686 3.47 -35.07 -24.29
CA ALA A 686 4.18 -35.95 -23.35
C ALA A 686 5.27 -36.81 -24.00
N ALA A 687 5.08 -37.22 -25.26
CA ALA A 687 6.08 -37.95 -26.03
C ALA A 687 7.06 -36.98 -26.72
N GLY A 688 8.09 -36.52 -25.98
CA GLY A 688 9.23 -35.77 -26.55
C GLY A 688 9.54 -34.41 -25.90
N GLY A 689 8.76 -33.96 -24.91
CA GLY A 689 9.09 -32.76 -24.10
C GLY A 689 9.06 -31.43 -24.86
N ALA A 690 8.58 -31.41 -26.11
CA ALA A 690 8.48 -30.20 -26.91
C ALA A 690 7.17 -29.46 -26.60
N CYS A 691 7.29 -28.19 -26.23
CA CYS A 691 6.16 -27.27 -26.13
C CYS A 691 5.96 -26.55 -27.46
N MET A 692 4.71 -26.46 -27.90
CA MET A 692 4.30 -25.92 -29.19
C MET A 692 3.23 -24.86 -29.00
N MET A 693 3.14 -23.95 -29.98
CA MET A 693 2.03 -23.01 -30.10
C MET A 693 1.32 -23.29 -31.42
N LYS A 694 -0.01 -23.43 -31.35
CA LYS A 694 -0.90 -23.47 -32.52
C LYS A 694 -1.84 -22.27 -32.46
N ALA A 695 -2.21 -21.76 -33.62
CA ALA A 695 -3.18 -20.70 -33.72
C ALA A 695 -4.15 -20.97 -34.87
N ALA A 696 -5.39 -20.49 -34.74
CA ALA A 696 -6.43 -20.62 -35.75
C ALA A 696 -7.31 -19.36 -35.74
N SER A 697 -7.97 -19.07 -36.85
CA SER A 697 -8.96 -18.00 -36.92
C SER A 697 -10.23 -18.44 -37.63
N PHE A 698 -11.35 -17.91 -37.17
CA PHE A 698 -12.70 -18.26 -37.59
C PHE A 698 -13.42 -16.97 -37.98
N CYS A 699 -13.63 -16.78 -39.27
CA CYS A 699 -14.32 -15.62 -39.83
C CYS A 699 -15.80 -15.97 -39.99
N GLN A 700 -16.66 -15.28 -39.22
CA GLN A 700 -18.11 -15.37 -39.23
C GLN A 700 -18.69 -14.18 -40.00
N PRO A 701 -19.14 -14.36 -41.26
CA PRO A 701 -19.87 -13.33 -41.99
C PRO A 701 -21.25 -13.10 -41.34
N LEU A 702 -21.68 -11.84 -41.29
CA LEU A 702 -22.96 -11.46 -40.71
C LEU A 702 -23.88 -10.87 -41.78
N HIS A 703 -25.14 -11.29 -41.76
CA HIS A 703 -26.24 -10.62 -42.45
C HIS A 703 -27.03 -9.82 -41.40
N LEU A 704 -26.87 -8.49 -41.42
CA LEU A 704 -27.45 -7.62 -40.40
C LEU A 704 -28.92 -7.33 -40.69
N LEU A 705 -29.79 -7.67 -39.75
CA LEU A 705 -31.20 -7.29 -39.78
C LEU A 705 -31.43 -6.01 -38.96
N PRO A 706 -32.39 -5.15 -39.34
CA PRO A 706 -32.73 -3.96 -38.55
C PRO A 706 -33.23 -4.33 -37.15
N ALA A 707 -32.98 -3.46 -36.17
CA ALA A 707 -33.42 -3.66 -34.80
C ALA A 707 -34.96 -3.72 -34.71
N ARG A 708 -35.51 -4.74 -34.04
CA ARG A 708 -36.96 -4.88 -33.86
C ARG A 708 -37.47 -3.92 -32.76
N PRO A 709 -38.52 -3.12 -33.01
CA PRO A 709 -39.09 -2.24 -31.98
C PRO A 709 -39.94 -3.05 -30.99
N GLY A 710 -39.58 -3.02 -29.70
CA GLY A 710 -40.44 -3.47 -28.60
C GLY A 710 -40.15 -4.85 -27.98
N GLU A 711 -39.16 -5.61 -28.45
CA GLU A 711 -38.73 -6.87 -27.81
C GLU A 711 -37.53 -6.62 -26.88
N GLY A 712 -37.71 -6.89 -25.58
CA GLY A 712 -36.62 -7.03 -24.62
C GLY A 712 -35.89 -8.36 -24.82
N GLU A 713 -34.56 -8.34 -24.65
CA GLU A 713 -33.62 -9.48 -24.72
C GLU A 713 -34.05 -10.63 -25.64
N GLY A 714 -33.97 -10.41 -26.96
CA GLY A 714 -34.11 -11.51 -27.93
C GLY A 714 -33.08 -12.63 -27.69
N GLU A 715 -33.48 -13.86 -28.01
CA GLU A 715 -32.66 -15.07 -27.89
C GLU A 715 -31.31 -14.91 -28.62
N ALA A 716 -30.21 -15.35 -28.01
CA ALA A 716 -28.88 -15.18 -28.60
C ALA A 716 -28.73 -16.08 -29.84
N VAL A 717 -28.22 -15.53 -30.94
CA VAL A 717 -27.89 -16.34 -32.12
C VAL A 717 -26.60 -17.08 -31.80
N THR A 718 -26.63 -18.42 -31.80
CA THR A 718 -25.47 -19.23 -31.40
C THR A 718 -24.81 -19.86 -32.62
N VAL A 719 -23.49 -19.74 -32.70
CA VAL A 719 -22.62 -20.35 -33.72
C VAL A 719 -21.65 -21.27 -32.99
N ALA A 720 -21.87 -22.57 -33.13
CA ALA A 720 -20.97 -23.59 -32.60
C ALA A 720 -19.91 -23.99 -33.63
N MET A 721 -18.68 -24.15 -33.17
CA MET A 721 -17.51 -24.50 -33.98
C MET A 721 -16.68 -25.55 -33.25
N THR A 722 -16.07 -26.46 -34.01
CA THR A 722 -15.13 -27.45 -33.48
C THR A 722 -13.87 -27.44 -34.34
N HIS A 723 -12.70 -27.43 -33.70
CA HIS A 723 -11.42 -27.43 -34.42
C HIS A 723 -10.37 -28.27 -33.71
N ALA A 724 -9.80 -29.23 -34.45
CA ALA A 724 -8.68 -30.03 -34.00
C ALA A 724 -7.34 -29.34 -34.33
N LEU A 725 -6.54 -29.11 -33.29
CA LEU A 725 -5.22 -28.47 -33.37
C LEU A 725 -4.13 -29.51 -33.69
N LEU A 726 -4.22 -30.13 -34.86
CA LEU A 726 -3.24 -31.10 -35.38
C LEU A 726 -1.93 -30.42 -35.80
#